data_AF-A0AA35LS55-F1
#
_entry.id   AF-A0AA35LS55-F1
#
_cell.length_a   1.000
_cell.length_b   1.000
_cell.length_c   1.000
_cell.angle_alpha   90.00
_cell.angle_beta   90.00
_cell.angle_gamma   90.00
#
_symmetry.space_group_name_H-M   'P 1'
#
loop_
_entity.id
_entity.type
_entity.pdbx_description
1 polymer ?
#
loop_
_entity_poly.entity_id
_entity_poly.type
_entity_poly.pdbx_seq_one_letter_code
_entity_poly.pdbx_strand_id
1 'polypeptide(L)'
;MEETELIVSSPSRHYGETIEEAMKVQVALLNIQAGDEPLTEEAFGKGQSDLDNTGMLKRVQEMKDSGDLQQAINFLSSGNDKRLKPDVEVLEASVKVAQLFAIMCDTVYMVDMDREWAIYEALRPYAGDLEVALANNKPLPESVVEVMKQVTARPDRATEKMKEVANAMGLEYKPLGISSIWTNGGPYCGAFYAKKPAPFIVMAFKGTGRWNEWWTNIKIWPRVVEPWTKLKGRCHTGFYGGMFSLRPLLMNDAYEPRKERPFLFLKSQVELLADEIGASAQIWTTGHSLGAAYATITWQASLARIGPSQREAYRDIVTFGSPRVGNGEFAKHHRELSKMARSWRFVNGHDGVPGLPWWIMTYRHVDTLIEISPNRIKPGPSELGKASASVLGVDPSLSLPGGVFDGGLPVGDIPNVPMGKWKSDHDIVQYWKSLREGTISSLRRKAQQPEGVPAPVDGLVSWTLHDDHGPEHVVAEAHKDHGINITEPGLNPKHDMRRRVLPGELQPGGKYRAVVKLQSKFGTGDNAVWTMGSGWLIRKDLIVTAGQNVFSKTYNGRATHIKCWIGYCGRKSIYDQSVQYRRALNIITTEAWWMQEGNRRLRDIALIQVSEPFSGSEEELRLFKAISTPPTSEDSELIVVGYPGDKAPKNDKDDIGGWMFAGSEEVKYDLLSSESKMIEYPINTFGGQSGGPVLMVDDRGELSAIGVHCYRAAGRTATNSGNPIGEYGNNLETMKARLAASREDSPTPLHLQPSQPGEEPPIAAPVPDSTAQASFWDVLKTVSKVGSVVLPLAGPFLGPLGAALSTMAGAVLGSLAESSAEAAVDATSLDKHVERAQLAEAVLQTVMKLERSPESNSIFDKMQRIWERNHVEGSCELGELIHPMLSSYGLRLAEYYWSNRIEPNPKAKKLLEYVRLEEPATESYLHPSAPLLEALFKNLPRRLEGIPTEGVDSLEEWFSPLMEHAALAAPLVTASTKEALQLLSSRLSGGNRQKSIVLRDKDAGTSPSEIIVQRALMADCALQAVRALTEEQLLDLELMPDDQGLQECFIDVVKSGIQKIGPVALRNAQVTLKQDLPSLANLLGKVMINEEGT
;
A
#
# COMPACT_ATOMS: atom_id res chain seq x y z
N MET A 1 45.34 2.52 16.81
CA MET A 1 46.23 2.25 15.66
C MET A 1 45.86 3.25 14.59
N GLU A 2 46.88 3.93 14.08
CA GLU A 2 46.84 5.23 13.43
C GLU A 2 45.96 5.30 12.18
N GLU A 3 45.37 6.49 12.02
CA GLU A 3 44.90 7.06 10.77
C GLU A 3 45.97 6.89 9.69
N THR A 4 45.79 5.90 8.81
CA THR A 4 46.31 6.00 7.45
C THR A 4 45.20 6.60 6.62
N GLU A 5 45.29 7.93 6.42
CA GLU A 5 44.76 8.57 5.22
C GLU A 5 45.25 7.76 4.02
N LEU A 6 44.44 6.81 3.55
CA LEU A 6 44.40 6.47 2.14
C LEU A 6 43.86 7.73 1.47
N ILE A 7 44.78 8.68 1.25
CA ILE A 7 44.80 9.49 0.05
C ILE A 7 44.52 8.50 -1.05
N VAL A 8 43.25 8.44 -1.49
CA VAL A 8 42.92 7.89 -2.78
C VAL A 8 43.67 8.81 -3.72
N SER A 9 44.90 8.43 -4.04
CA SER A 9 45.62 8.93 -5.18
C SER A 9 44.59 8.98 -6.30
N SER A 10 44.48 10.14 -6.97
CA SER A 10 43.72 10.28 -8.20
C SER A 10 43.83 8.97 -8.97
N PRO A 11 42.73 8.32 -9.41
CA PRO A 11 42.85 7.10 -10.20
C PRO A 11 43.87 7.42 -11.27
N SER A 12 45.03 6.76 -11.17
CA SER A 12 46.15 7.06 -12.04
C SER A 12 45.62 6.91 -13.46
N ARG A 13 45.96 7.87 -14.32
CA ARG A 13 45.78 7.83 -15.78
C ARG A 13 46.54 6.63 -16.38
N HIS A 14 46.24 5.41 -15.95
CA HIS A 14 47.05 4.21 -16.13
C HIS A 14 46.33 3.13 -16.94
N TYR A 15 45.31 3.51 -17.70
CA TYR A 15 44.70 2.63 -18.68
C TYR A 15 44.78 3.36 -20.01
N GLY A 16 45.80 3.00 -20.81
CA GLY A 16 46.08 3.59 -22.13
C GLY A 16 45.11 3.11 -23.21
N GLU A 17 44.08 2.36 -22.86
CA GLU A 17 43.08 1.79 -23.75
C GLU A 17 41.86 2.72 -23.85
N THR A 18 41.30 2.83 -25.05
CA THR A 18 40.05 3.59 -25.24
C THR A 18 38.93 2.95 -24.41
N ILE A 19 37.96 3.77 -23.94
CA ILE A 19 36.74 3.31 -23.23
C ILE A 19 36.13 2.07 -23.92
N GLU A 20 36.18 2.03 -25.25
CA GLU A 20 35.53 1.00 -26.06
C GLU A 20 36.23 -0.37 -26.01
N GLU A 21 37.57 -0.42 -25.95
CA GLU A 21 38.34 -1.67 -25.94
C GLU A 21 38.33 -2.33 -24.56
N ALA A 22 38.49 -1.53 -23.50
CA ALA A 22 38.39 -2.01 -22.13
C ALA A 22 36.99 -2.59 -21.84
N MET A 23 35.92 -1.93 -22.28
CA MET A 23 34.55 -2.40 -22.08
C MET A 23 34.24 -3.71 -22.81
N LYS A 24 34.73 -3.88 -24.05
CA LYS A 24 34.57 -5.12 -24.83
C LYS A 24 35.17 -6.31 -24.08
N VAL A 25 36.41 -6.18 -23.60
CA VAL A 25 37.12 -7.21 -22.84
C VAL A 25 36.43 -7.54 -21.50
N GLN A 26 35.71 -6.59 -20.90
CA GLN A 26 35.00 -6.78 -19.63
C GLN A 26 33.63 -7.47 -19.77
N VAL A 27 32.93 -7.32 -20.91
CA VAL A 27 31.68 -8.05 -21.24
C VAL A 27 31.92 -9.57 -21.18
N ALA A 28 33.10 -10.00 -21.63
CA ALA A 28 33.50 -11.39 -21.61
C ALA A 28 33.69 -11.95 -20.18
N LEU A 29 34.27 -11.18 -19.25
CA LEU A 29 34.61 -11.68 -17.90
C LEU A 29 33.38 -11.86 -16.99
N LEU A 30 32.36 -11.02 -17.15
CA LEU A 30 31.17 -11.01 -16.29
C LEU A 30 30.16 -12.12 -16.62
N ASN A 31 30.10 -12.56 -17.87
CA ASN A 31 29.21 -13.64 -18.30
C ASN A 31 29.62 -15.00 -17.70
N ILE A 32 30.83 -15.11 -17.17
CA ILE A 32 31.46 -16.37 -16.76
C ILE A 32 31.22 -16.72 -15.27
N GLN A 33 31.00 -15.75 -14.37
CA GLN A 33 30.89 -15.97 -12.91
C GLN A 33 29.52 -16.51 -12.43
N ALA A 34 28.73 -17.11 -13.29
CA ALA A 34 27.37 -17.55 -13.00
C ALA A 34 27.30 -18.97 -12.41
N GLY A 35 27.92 -19.22 -11.25
CA GLY A 35 27.67 -20.39 -10.39
C GLY A 35 28.05 -21.78 -10.94
N ASP A 36 28.06 -22.78 -10.05
CA ASP A 36 28.52 -24.16 -10.31
C ASP A 36 27.58 -25.00 -11.21
N GLU A 37 26.41 -24.48 -11.59
CA GLU A 37 25.50 -25.17 -12.51
C GLU A 37 25.46 -24.50 -13.90
N PRO A 38 25.67 -25.26 -14.99
CA PRO A 38 25.54 -24.73 -16.34
C PRO A 38 24.10 -24.26 -16.59
N LEU A 39 23.95 -22.99 -16.96
CA LEU A 39 22.64 -22.43 -17.32
C LEU A 39 22.07 -23.18 -18.54
N THR A 40 20.82 -23.63 -18.43
CA THR A 40 20.10 -24.21 -19.56
C THR A 40 19.68 -23.09 -20.52
N GLU A 41 19.58 -23.39 -21.82
CA GLU A 41 19.05 -22.47 -22.84
C GLU A 41 17.64 -21.95 -22.44
N GLU A 42 16.85 -22.79 -21.76
CA GLU A 42 15.56 -22.42 -21.18
C GLU A 42 15.66 -21.42 -20.01
N ALA A 43 16.70 -21.52 -19.17
CA ALA A 43 17.01 -20.53 -18.11
C ALA A 43 17.62 -19.24 -18.69
N PHE A 44 18.33 -19.34 -19.81
CA PHE A 44 18.92 -18.21 -20.53
C PHE A 44 17.88 -17.38 -21.29
N GLY A 45 16.79 -18.00 -21.77
CA GLY A 45 15.52 -17.31 -21.96
C GLY A 45 14.65 -17.76 -23.12
N LYS A 46 13.35 -17.93 -22.84
CA LYS A 46 12.23 -17.71 -23.77
C LYS A 46 12.08 -16.22 -24.17
N GLY A 47 13.17 -15.46 -24.35
CA GLY A 47 13.13 -14.02 -24.68
C GLY A 47 13.77 -13.74 -26.03
N GLN A 48 13.00 -13.24 -26.99
CA GLN A 48 13.55 -12.69 -28.22
C GLN A 48 14.39 -11.44 -27.91
N SER A 49 15.45 -11.19 -28.70
CA SER A 49 16.21 -9.94 -28.66
C SER A 49 15.26 -8.74 -28.73
N ASP A 50 15.43 -7.78 -27.80
CA ASP A 50 14.64 -6.54 -27.76
C ASP A 50 15.42 -5.43 -28.46
N LEU A 51 15.17 -5.31 -29.76
CA LEU A 51 15.86 -4.38 -30.67
C LEU A 51 14.89 -3.41 -31.38
N ASP A 52 13.60 -3.40 -31.00
CA ASP A 52 12.61 -2.52 -31.61
C ASP A 52 12.69 -1.10 -31.02
N ASN A 53 13.25 -0.19 -31.79
CA ASN A 53 13.35 1.22 -31.43
C ASN A 53 12.25 2.09 -32.08
N THR A 54 11.27 1.52 -32.78
CA THR A 54 10.27 2.27 -33.56
C THR A 54 9.44 3.20 -32.68
N GLY A 55 8.99 2.71 -31.52
CA GLY A 55 8.22 3.51 -30.56
C GLY A 55 9.04 4.64 -29.93
N MET A 56 10.35 4.46 -29.77
CA MET A 56 11.26 5.49 -29.26
C MET A 56 11.47 6.59 -30.31
N LEU A 57 11.75 6.20 -31.57
CA LEU A 57 11.91 7.13 -32.69
C LEU A 57 10.65 7.97 -32.92
N LYS A 58 9.46 7.38 -32.81
CA LYS A 58 8.19 8.11 -32.89
C LYS A 58 8.09 9.18 -31.80
N ARG A 59 8.39 8.85 -30.54
CA ARG A 59 8.35 9.81 -29.43
C ARG A 59 9.37 10.94 -29.57
N VAL A 60 10.57 10.64 -30.09
CA VAL A 60 11.56 11.67 -30.43
C VAL A 60 11.01 12.61 -31.50
N GLN A 61 10.37 12.08 -32.55
CA GLN A 61 9.74 12.89 -33.59
C GLN A 61 8.61 13.77 -33.02
N GLU A 62 7.79 13.24 -32.14
CA GLU A 62 6.72 14.00 -31.47
C GLU A 62 7.27 15.16 -30.61
N MET A 63 8.42 14.98 -29.95
CA MET A 63 9.11 16.06 -29.25
C MET A 63 9.77 17.08 -30.20
N LYS A 64 10.19 16.66 -31.40
CA LYS A 64 10.68 17.59 -32.44
C LYS A 64 9.54 18.45 -32.96
N ASP A 65 8.41 17.83 -33.29
CA ASP A 65 7.26 18.50 -33.91
C ASP A 65 6.64 19.56 -32.98
N SER A 66 6.66 19.32 -31.66
CA SER A 66 6.21 20.27 -30.63
C SER A 66 7.24 21.35 -30.26
N GLY A 67 8.51 21.18 -30.64
CA GLY A 67 9.62 22.03 -30.20
C GLY A 67 10.11 21.76 -28.77
N ASP A 68 9.58 20.75 -28.08
CA ASP A 68 9.96 20.39 -26.71
C ASP A 68 11.37 19.77 -26.65
N LEU A 69 11.80 19.06 -27.70
CA LEU A 69 13.14 18.48 -27.77
C LEU A 69 14.23 19.56 -27.67
N GLN A 70 14.09 20.64 -28.44
CA GLN A 70 15.07 21.73 -28.45
C GLN A 70 15.10 22.45 -27.10
N GLN A 71 13.93 22.63 -26.47
CA GLN A 71 13.84 23.24 -25.14
C GLN A 71 14.51 22.37 -24.06
N ALA A 72 14.31 21.06 -24.10
CA ALA A 72 14.97 20.12 -23.20
C ALA A 72 16.49 20.16 -23.37
N ILE A 73 17.00 20.07 -24.61
CA ILE A 73 18.44 20.14 -24.91
C ILE A 73 19.05 21.47 -24.45
N ASN A 74 18.39 22.60 -24.76
CA ASN A 74 18.84 23.92 -24.30
C ASN A 74 18.92 23.99 -22.78
N PHE A 75 17.95 23.39 -22.08
CA PHE A 75 17.97 23.35 -20.63
C PHE A 75 19.11 22.46 -20.12
N LEU A 76 19.33 21.26 -20.67
CA LEU A 76 20.44 20.37 -20.28
C LEU A 76 21.81 21.05 -20.44
N SER A 77 21.97 21.81 -21.53
CA SER A 77 23.16 22.58 -21.87
C SER A 77 23.36 23.86 -21.04
N SER A 78 22.33 24.34 -20.31
CA SER A 78 22.47 25.57 -19.52
C SER A 78 23.39 25.39 -18.30
N GLY A 79 24.11 26.42 -17.88
CA GLY A 79 24.86 26.38 -16.62
C GLY A 79 23.94 26.36 -15.41
N ASN A 80 24.44 25.92 -14.25
CA ASN A 80 23.72 26.00 -12.98
C ASN A 80 23.63 27.47 -12.51
N ASP A 81 22.68 28.26 -13.02
CA ASP A 81 22.44 29.62 -12.55
C ASP A 81 21.76 29.58 -11.18
N LYS A 82 22.57 29.67 -10.14
CA LYS A 82 22.17 29.71 -8.71
C LYS A 82 21.17 30.84 -8.36
N ARG A 83 20.85 31.72 -9.33
CA ARG A 83 19.94 32.86 -9.19
C ARG A 83 18.53 32.60 -9.75
N LEU A 84 18.31 31.52 -10.50
CA LEU A 84 16.96 31.14 -10.92
C LEU A 84 16.21 30.61 -9.69
N LYS A 85 15.31 31.44 -9.16
CA LYS A 85 14.34 30.99 -8.17
C LYS A 85 13.57 29.81 -8.76
N PRO A 86 13.36 28.73 -8.01
CA PRO A 86 12.50 27.64 -8.40
C PRO A 86 11.08 28.18 -8.57
N ASP A 87 10.75 28.51 -9.82
CA ASP A 87 9.45 28.99 -10.25
C ASP A 87 8.90 28.01 -11.31
N VAL A 88 7.67 28.26 -11.76
CA VAL A 88 6.98 27.52 -12.82
C VAL A 88 7.87 27.17 -14.00
N GLU A 89 8.67 28.12 -14.46
CA GLU A 89 9.52 27.97 -15.65
C GLU A 89 10.56 26.86 -15.49
N VAL A 90 11.07 26.67 -14.26
CA VAL A 90 11.99 25.57 -13.94
C VAL A 90 11.26 24.24 -13.99
N LEU A 91 10.04 24.17 -13.45
CA LEU A 91 9.23 22.95 -13.48
C LEU A 91 8.83 22.59 -14.92
N GLU A 92 8.44 23.57 -15.73
CA GLU A 92 8.15 23.39 -17.16
C GLU A 92 9.35 22.88 -17.94
N ALA A 93 10.54 23.43 -17.71
CA ALA A 93 11.76 22.94 -18.30
C ALA A 93 12.12 21.53 -17.81
N SER A 94 11.95 21.24 -16.51
CA SER A 94 12.17 19.93 -15.91
C SER A 94 11.21 18.86 -16.46
N VAL A 95 9.97 19.20 -16.80
CA VAL A 95 9.02 18.28 -17.45
C VAL A 95 9.49 17.93 -18.86
N LYS A 96 9.96 18.90 -19.65
CA LYS A 96 10.51 18.66 -21.00
C LYS A 96 11.77 17.79 -20.93
N VAL A 97 12.64 18.03 -19.95
CA VAL A 97 13.79 17.16 -19.67
C VAL A 97 13.32 15.76 -19.25
N ALA A 98 12.29 15.65 -18.41
CA ALA A 98 11.74 14.37 -17.99
C ALA A 98 11.15 13.58 -19.18
N GLN A 99 10.49 14.23 -20.14
CA GLN A 99 10.02 13.59 -21.37
C GLN A 99 11.20 12.99 -22.16
N LEU A 100 12.28 13.76 -22.35
CA LEU A 100 13.48 13.29 -23.04
C LEU A 100 14.14 12.13 -22.29
N PHE A 101 14.25 12.24 -20.97
CA PHE A 101 14.85 11.21 -20.12
C PHE A 101 14.01 9.94 -20.07
N ALA A 102 12.69 10.00 -20.16
CA ALA A 102 11.85 8.82 -20.25
C ALA A 102 12.17 8.02 -21.54
N ILE A 103 12.45 8.70 -22.66
CA ILE A 103 12.91 8.03 -23.90
C ILE A 103 14.30 7.42 -23.70
N MET A 104 15.24 8.13 -23.04
CA MET A 104 16.58 7.60 -22.74
C MET A 104 16.52 6.38 -21.82
N CYS A 105 15.66 6.41 -20.79
CA CYS A 105 15.44 5.28 -19.89
C CYS A 105 14.88 4.07 -20.63
N ASP A 106 13.95 4.27 -21.56
CA ASP A 106 13.42 3.20 -22.42
C ASP A 106 14.50 2.65 -23.37
N THR A 107 15.31 3.54 -23.95
CA THR A 107 16.40 3.18 -24.89
C THR A 107 17.41 2.22 -24.27
N VAL A 108 17.78 2.41 -23.00
CA VAL A 108 18.74 1.53 -22.31
C VAL A 108 18.15 0.15 -21.93
N TYR A 109 16.85 -0.10 -22.14
CA TYR A 109 16.27 -1.43 -21.96
C TYR A 109 16.58 -2.41 -23.09
N MET A 110 16.87 -1.94 -24.31
CA MET A 110 17.19 -2.81 -25.45
C MET A 110 18.33 -3.79 -25.14
N VAL A 111 18.19 -5.04 -25.57
CA VAL A 111 19.19 -6.11 -25.37
C VAL A 111 19.25 -7.02 -26.59
N ASP A 112 20.47 -7.32 -27.03
CA ASP A 112 20.74 -8.33 -28.03
C ASP A 112 21.00 -9.68 -27.34
N MET A 113 19.92 -10.46 -27.12
CA MET A 113 19.99 -11.75 -26.45
C MET A 113 20.86 -12.76 -27.20
N ASP A 114 20.83 -12.72 -28.54
CA ASP A 114 21.60 -13.63 -29.39
C ASP A 114 23.11 -13.40 -29.22
N ARG A 115 23.51 -12.12 -29.14
CA ARG A 115 24.90 -11.73 -28.89
C ARG A 115 25.34 -12.12 -27.48
N GLU A 116 24.53 -11.85 -26.47
CA GLU A 116 24.84 -12.18 -25.07
C GLU A 116 24.98 -13.69 -24.86
N TRP A 117 24.09 -14.49 -25.46
CA TRP A 117 24.17 -15.96 -25.42
C TRP A 117 25.46 -16.46 -26.03
N ALA A 118 25.81 -15.96 -27.21
CA ALA A 118 26.97 -16.49 -27.90
C ALA A 118 28.30 -16.06 -27.25
N ILE A 119 28.34 -14.92 -26.56
CA ILE A 119 29.48 -14.54 -25.71
C ILE A 119 29.57 -15.48 -24.50
N TYR A 120 28.45 -15.77 -23.84
CA TYR A 120 28.39 -16.72 -22.72
C TYR A 120 28.85 -18.12 -23.13
N GLU A 121 28.29 -18.68 -24.20
CA GLU A 121 28.58 -20.03 -24.68
C GLU A 121 30.05 -20.21 -25.03
N ALA A 122 30.66 -19.24 -25.71
CA ALA A 122 32.06 -19.29 -26.12
C ALA A 122 33.03 -19.18 -24.93
N LEU A 123 32.64 -18.52 -23.85
CA LEU A 123 33.52 -18.22 -22.72
C LEU A 123 33.31 -19.11 -21.50
N ARG A 124 32.13 -19.74 -21.37
CA ARG A 124 31.82 -20.68 -20.29
C ARG A 124 32.89 -21.76 -20.08
N PRO A 125 33.51 -22.36 -21.12
CA PRO A 125 34.55 -23.37 -20.92
C PRO A 125 35.79 -22.86 -20.18
N TYR A 126 36.05 -21.55 -20.20
CA TYR A 126 37.24 -20.91 -19.64
C TYR A 126 36.98 -20.27 -18.26
N ALA A 127 35.89 -20.65 -17.60
CA ALA A 127 35.50 -20.05 -16.32
C ALA A 127 36.54 -20.21 -15.22
N GLY A 128 37.10 -21.42 -15.09
CA GLY A 128 38.15 -21.72 -14.13
C GLY A 128 39.44 -20.92 -14.40
N ASP A 129 39.83 -20.75 -15.67
CA ASP A 129 41.03 -19.99 -16.03
C ASP A 129 40.91 -18.52 -15.61
N LEU A 130 39.71 -17.95 -15.75
CA LEU A 130 39.43 -16.60 -15.30
C LEU A 130 39.46 -16.47 -13.78
N GLU A 131 38.88 -17.42 -13.05
CA GLU A 131 38.90 -17.43 -11.59
C GLU A 131 40.33 -17.53 -11.05
N VAL A 132 41.15 -18.41 -11.64
CA VAL A 132 42.56 -18.58 -11.29
C VAL A 132 43.36 -17.32 -11.60
N ALA A 133 43.16 -16.70 -12.77
CA ALA A 133 43.82 -15.44 -13.12
C ALA A 133 43.45 -14.30 -12.16
N LEU A 134 42.17 -14.16 -11.83
CA LEU A 134 41.64 -13.15 -10.90
C LEU A 134 42.10 -13.38 -9.45
N ALA A 135 42.20 -14.63 -9.00
CA ALA A 135 42.67 -14.97 -7.66
C ALA A 135 44.17 -14.72 -7.49
N ASN A 136 44.95 -14.93 -8.55
CA ASN A 136 46.41 -14.83 -8.50
C ASN A 136 46.98 -13.50 -9.03
N ASN A 137 46.13 -12.59 -9.52
CA ASN A 137 46.53 -11.36 -10.22
C ASN A 137 47.52 -11.65 -11.36
N LYS A 138 47.19 -12.63 -12.22
CA LYS A 138 48.02 -13.04 -13.36
C LYS A 138 47.31 -12.80 -14.69
N PRO A 139 48.07 -12.67 -15.80
CA PRO A 139 47.50 -12.61 -17.13
C PRO A 139 46.65 -13.83 -17.45
N LEU A 140 45.57 -13.64 -18.21
CA LEU A 140 44.83 -14.74 -18.80
C LEU A 140 45.70 -15.54 -19.79
N PRO A 141 45.47 -16.85 -19.95
CA PRO A 141 46.11 -17.63 -21.00
C PRO A 141 45.81 -17.04 -22.39
N GLU A 142 46.80 -17.06 -23.28
CA GLU A 142 46.68 -16.49 -24.64
C GLU A 142 45.50 -17.09 -25.43
N SER A 143 45.19 -18.37 -25.21
CA SER A 143 44.01 -19.05 -25.77
C SER A 143 42.69 -18.42 -25.35
N VAL A 144 42.56 -17.98 -24.09
CA VAL A 144 41.36 -17.32 -23.56
C VAL A 144 41.25 -15.91 -24.14
N VAL A 145 42.38 -15.19 -24.22
CA VAL A 145 42.45 -13.86 -24.80
C VAL A 145 42.00 -13.85 -26.27
N GLU A 146 42.40 -14.85 -27.05
CA GLU A 146 41.99 -14.99 -28.44
C GLU A 146 40.47 -15.22 -28.58
N VAL A 147 39.89 -16.08 -27.75
CA VAL A 147 38.43 -16.30 -27.72
C VAL A 147 37.70 -15.02 -27.32
N MET A 148 38.21 -14.29 -26.32
CA MET A 148 37.65 -13.00 -25.91
C MET A 148 37.64 -11.98 -27.05
N LYS A 149 38.75 -11.86 -27.81
CA LYS A 149 38.83 -10.97 -28.98
C LYS A 149 37.81 -11.36 -30.06
N GLN A 150 37.66 -12.66 -30.32
CA GLN A 150 36.72 -13.15 -31.33
C GLN A 150 35.25 -12.87 -30.96
N VAL A 151 34.85 -13.09 -29.71
CA VAL A 151 33.46 -12.88 -29.28
C VAL A 151 33.12 -11.40 -29.16
N THR A 152 34.09 -10.56 -28.81
CA THR A 152 33.90 -9.11 -28.67
C THR A 152 33.91 -8.36 -30.00
N ALA A 153 34.48 -8.95 -31.06
CA ALA A 153 34.39 -8.45 -32.43
C ALA A 153 32.98 -8.58 -33.03
N ARG A 154 32.05 -9.31 -32.39
CA ARG A 154 30.68 -9.46 -32.86
C ARG A 154 29.92 -8.11 -32.81
N PRO A 155 29.17 -7.75 -33.86
CA PRO A 155 28.37 -6.51 -33.89
C PRO A 155 27.44 -6.41 -32.68
N ASP A 156 27.34 -5.23 -32.09
CA ASP A 156 26.44 -4.93 -30.98
C ASP A 156 25.19 -4.23 -31.52
N ARG A 157 24.22 -5.02 -31.99
CA ARG A 157 22.99 -4.51 -32.61
C ARG A 157 22.18 -3.65 -31.65
N ALA A 158 22.19 -3.97 -30.35
CA ALA A 158 21.50 -3.18 -29.34
C ALA A 158 22.13 -1.79 -29.20
N THR A 159 23.46 -1.71 -29.07
CA THR A 159 24.15 -0.41 -29.04
C THR A 159 23.97 0.38 -30.33
N GLU A 160 23.96 -0.28 -31.50
CA GLU A 160 23.65 0.37 -32.78
C GLU A 160 22.23 0.97 -32.79
N LYS A 161 21.23 0.23 -32.33
CA LYS A 161 19.84 0.71 -32.20
C LYS A 161 19.69 1.83 -31.17
N MET A 162 20.45 1.79 -30.07
CA MET A 162 20.52 2.90 -29.10
C MET A 162 21.15 4.16 -29.72
N LYS A 163 22.20 4.00 -30.53
CA LYS A 163 22.82 5.10 -31.29
C LYS A 163 21.86 5.70 -32.30
N GLU A 164 21.04 4.90 -32.99
CA GLU A 164 19.99 5.42 -33.89
C GLU A 164 19.02 6.36 -33.14
N VAL A 165 18.56 5.97 -31.95
CA VAL A 165 17.66 6.80 -31.13
C VAL A 165 18.34 8.07 -30.64
N ALA A 166 19.59 7.98 -30.16
CA ALA A 166 20.35 9.14 -29.73
C ALA A 166 20.61 10.12 -30.88
N ASN A 167 21.00 9.62 -32.05
CA ASN A 167 21.18 10.42 -33.26
C ASN A 167 19.87 11.11 -33.66
N ALA A 168 18.73 10.43 -33.51
CA ALA A 168 17.43 11.05 -33.72
C ALA A 168 17.17 12.20 -32.74
N MET A 169 17.68 12.15 -31.50
CA MET A 169 17.62 13.28 -30.55
C MET A 169 18.61 14.40 -30.86
N GLY A 170 19.53 14.20 -31.82
CA GLY A 170 20.67 15.12 -32.07
C GLY A 170 21.80 14.94 -31.05
N LEU A 171 21.89 13.77 -30.42
CA LEU A 171 22.87 13.42 -29.39
C LEU A 171 23.71 12.22 -29.84
N GLU A 172 24.82 11.99 -29.15
CA GLU A 172 25.62 10.78 -29.29
C GLU A 172 25.34 9.82 -28.12
N TYR A 173 25.56 8.53 -28.34
CA TYR A 173 25.39 7.48 -27.33
C TYR A 173 26.65 6.66 -27.13
N LYS A 174 27.02 6.43 -25.87
CA LYS A 174 28.13 5.56 -25.48
C LYS A 174 27.74 4.74 -24.24
N PRO A 175 27.88 3.41 -24.23
CA PRO A 175 27.73 2.64 -23.00
C PRO A 175 28.80 3.07 -21.99
N LEU A 176 28.44 3.17 -20.71
CA LEU A 176 29.35 3.44 -19.59
C LEU A 176 29.52 2.23 -18.65
N GLY A 177 28.57 1.29 -18.67
CA GLY A 177 28.59 0.02 -17.92
C GLY A 177 28.20 -1.18 -18.80
N ILE A 178 28.34 -2.40 -18.27
CA ILE A 178 28.26 -3.66 -19.02
C ILE A 178 26.92 -4.39 -18.81
N SER A 179 26.46 -5.06 -19.87
CA SER A 179 25.38 -6.06 -20.03
C SER A 179 24.37 -6.27 -18.89
N SER A 180 23.10 -6.17 -19.25
CA SER A 180 21.94 -6.17 -18.35
C SER A 180 21.51 -7.53 -17.79
N ILE A 181 22.14 -8.64 -18.18
CA ILE A 181 21.66 -9.99 -17.79
C ILE A 181 22.57 -10.63 -16.75
N TRP A 182 23.88 -10.36 -16.80
CA TRP A 182 24.89 -11.15 -16.06
C TRP A 182 25.63 -10.37 -14.98
N THR A 183 25.37 -9.07 -14.84
CA THR A 183 25.80 -8.34 -13.66
C THR A 183 24.98 -8.84 -12.48
N ASN A 184 25.49 -9.87 -11.79
CA ASN A 184 24.94 -10.55 -10.61
C ASN A 184 24.56 -9.56 -9.47
N GLY A 185 23.54 -8.73 -9.72
CA GLY A 185 23.13 -7.53 -8.97
C GLY A 185 23.82 -6.19 -9.30
N GLY A 186 24.42 -5.93 -10.48
CA GLY A 186 25.13 -4.67 -10.81
C GLY A 186 24.38 -3.73 -11.79
N PRO A 187 24.77 -2.44 -11.91
CA PRO A 187 24.09 -1.47 -12.78
C PRO A 187 24.58 -1.49 -14.24
N TYR A 188 23.65 -1.52 -15.21
CA TYR A 188 23.92 -1.09 -16.59
C TYR A 188 23.65 0.41 -16.73
N CYS A 189 24.57 1.15 -17.36
CA CYS A 189 24.47 2.59 -17.57
C CYS A 189 24.90 2.96 -18.99
N GLY A 190 24.07 3.74 -19.69
CA GLY A 190 24.41 4.39 -20.96
C GLY A 190 24.58 5.89 -20.80
N ALA A 191 25.43 6.51 -21.61
CA ALA A 191 25.60 7.95 -21.71
C ALA A 191 24.98 8.49 -22.99
N PHE A 192 24.09 9.46 -22.86
CA PHE A 192 23.66 10.33 -23.97
C PHE A 192 24.35 11.68 -23.81
N TYR A 193 25.04 12.17 -24.83
CA TYR A 193 25.87 13.37 -24.69
C TYR A 193 25.90 14.26 -25.93
N ALA A 194 26.26 15.53 -25.71
CA ALA A 194 26.48 16.54 -26.75
C ALA A 194 27.87 17.16 -26.60
N LYS A 195 28.58 17.38 -27.72
CA LYS A 195 29.97 17.87 -27.73
C LYS A 195 30.11 19.40 -27.70
N LYS A 196 29.40 20.15 -28.54
CA LYS A 196 29.51 21.63 -28.67
C LYS A 196 28.20 22.26 -29.16
N PRO A 197 27.92 23.56 -28.88
CA PRO A 197 28.75 24.52 -28.15
C PRO A 197 28.63 24.47 -26.62
N ALA A 198 27.66 23.73 -26.07
CA ALA A 198 27.40 23.63 -24.63
C ALA A 198 27.28 22.15 -24.21
N PRO A 199 28.40 21.52 -23.79
CA PRO A 199 28.45 20.07 -23.58
C PRO A 199 27.66 19.62 -22.35
N PHE A 200 27.04 18.45 -22.45
CA PHE A 200 26.42 17.75 -21.33
C PHE A 200 26.48 16.24 -21.54
N ILE A 201 26.37 15.50 -20.44
CA ILE A 201 26.33 14.04 -20.39
C ILE A 201 25.13 13.64 -19.53
N VAL A 202 24.27 12.74 -20.00
CA VAL A 202 23.18 12.14 -19.25
C VAL A 202 23.50 10.67 -19.01
N MET A 203 23.76 10.31 -17.75
CA MET A 203 23.91 8.91 -17.31
C MET A 203 22.52 8.29 -17.11
N ALA A 204 22.10 7.40 -17.99
CA ALA A 204 20.84 6.69 -17.92
C ALA A 204 21.04 5.25 -17.43
N PHE A 205 20.47 4.93 -16.27
CA PHE A 205 20.56 3.61 -15.64
C PHE A 205 19.36 2.75 -16.01
N LYS A 206 19.63 1.51 -16.41
CA LYS A 206 18.61 0.51 -16.73
C LYS A 206 18.03 -0.11 -15.44
N GLY A 207 16.71 -0.38 -15.45
CA GLY A 207 16.04 -1.17 -14.40
C GLY A 207 15.89 -2.65 -14.75
N THR A 208 15.09 -3.39 -13.98
CA THR A 208 14.85 -4.83 -14.21
C THR A 208 13.77 -5.02 -15.29
N GLY A 209 14.10 -5.68 -16.40
CA GLY A 209 13.16 -5.90 -17.53
C GLY A 209 12.05 -6.93 -17.26
N ARG A 210 12.03 -7.59 -16.10
CA ARG A 210 11.02 -8.59 -15.71
C ARG A 210 10.43 -8.26 -14.33
N TRP A 211 9.17 -7.79 -14.32
CA TRP A 211 8.45 -7.38 -13.11
C TRP A 211 8.33 -8.49 -12.04
N ASN A 212 8.16 -9.74 -12.46
CA ASN A 212 7.99 -10.87 -11.55
C ASN A 212 9.28 -11.22 -10.80
N GLU A 213 10.45 -10.94 -11.38
CA GLU A 213 11.76 -11.16 -10.75
C GLU A 213 12.15 -9.98 -9.84
N TRP A 214 11.74 -8.75 -10.18
CA TRP A 214 12.06 -7.57 -9.38
C TRP A 214 11.43 -7.61 -7.99
N TRP A 215 10.13 -7.90 -7.89
CA TRP A 215 9.40 -7.87 -6.62
C TRP A 215 9.82 -9.00 -5.66
N THR A 216 10.20 -10.18 -6.19
CA THR A 216 10.70 -11.30 -5.39
C THR A 216 12.15 -11.10 -4.91
N ASN A 217 12.93 -10.27 -5.60
CA ASN A 217 14.36 -10.05 -5.33
C ASN A 217 14.66 -8.80 -4.47
N ILE A 218 13.65 -8.07 -3.97
CA ILE A 218 13.86 -6.87 -3.14
C ILE A 218 14.47 -7.28 -1.79
N LYS A 219 15.78 -7.05 -1.65
CA LYS A 219 16.52 -7.17 -0.38
C LYS A 219 16.19 -6.00 0.56
N ILE A 220 15.01 -6.01 1.16
CA ILE A 220 14.44 -4.92 1.97
C ILE A 220 15.26 -4.44 3.18
N TRP A 221 16.39 -5.10 3.50
CA TRP A 221 17.21 -4.79 4.66
C TRP A 221 18.17 -3.61 4.42
N PRO A 222 18.20 -2.61 5.32
CA PRO A 222 19.13 -1.49 5.23
C PRO A 222 20.50 -1.85 5.80
N ARG A 223 21.56 -1.74 4.98
CA ARG A 223 22.97 -1.88 5.37
C ARG A 223 23.57 -0.51 5.70
N VAL A 224 24.42 -0.45 6.72
CA VAL A 224 25.20 0.76 7.05
C VAL A 224 26.15 1.07 5.89
N VAL A 225 26.16 2.32 5.42
CA VAL A 225 27.08 2.74 4.36
C VAL A 225 28.50 2.86 4.90
N GLU A 226 29.49 2.34 4.17
CA GLU A 226 30.90 2.39 4.59
C GLU A 226 31.45 3.83 4.52
N PRO A 227 32.26 4.30 5.49
CA PRO A 227 32.72 5.71 5.55
C PRO A 227 33.44 6.22 4.31
N TRP A 228 34.21 5.37 3.61
CA TRP A 228 34.90 5.72 2.38
C TRP A 228 33.92 6.06 1.24
N THR A 229 32.65 5.64 1.34
CA THR A 229 31.59 6.01 0.39
C THR A 229 31.23 7.49 0.45
N LYS A 230 31.62 8.20 1.51
CA LYS A 230 31.17 9.55 1.90
C LYS A 230 29.66 9.69 2.06
N LEU A 231 28.88 8.62 1.86
CA LEU A 231 27.46 8.56 2.17
C LEU A 231 27.28 8.51 3.70
N LYS A 232 26.09 8.87 4.18
CA LYS A 232 25.71 8.81 5.59
C LYS A 232 24.48 7.93 5.75
N GLY A 233 24.30 7.33 6.93
CA GLY A 233 23.13 6.53 7.27
C GLY A 233 23.16 5.09 6.73
N ARG A 234 21.99 4.59 6.33
CA ARG A 234 21.81 3.21 5.84
C ARG A 234 21.17 3.23 4.46
N CYS A 235 21.64 2.34 3.59
CA CYS A 235 21.15 2.17 2.22
C CYS A 235 20.63 0.74 2.03
N HIS A 236 19.70 0.55 1.10
CA HIS A 236 19.21 -0.78 0.73
C HIS A 236 20.36 -1.72 0.32
N THR A 237 20.41 -2.91 0.92
CA THR A 237 21.53 -3.85 0.76
C THR A 237 21.77 -4.23 -0.69
N GLY A 238 20.70 -4.45 -1.47
CA GLY A 238 20.80 -4.77 -2.89
C GLY A 238 21.38 -3.63 -3.72
N PHE A 239 20.91 -2.40 -3.50
CA PHE A 239 21.35 -1.23 -4.29
C PHE A 239 22.79 -0.85 -3.92
N TYR A 240 23.09 -0.86 -2.61
CA TYR A 240 24.44 -0.62 -2.10
C TYR A 240 25.44 -1.67 -2.61
N GLY A 241 25.11 -2.97 -2.50
CA GLY A 241 25.96 -4.05 -2.98
C GLY A 241 26.17 -4.00 -4.49
N GLY A 242 25.14 -3.66 -5.25
CA GLY A 242 25.25 -3.51 -6.70
C GLY A 242 26.17 -2.38 -7.13
N MET A 243 26.27 -1.31 -6.35
CA MET A 243 27.07 -0.14 -6.70
C MET A 243 28.49 -0.17 -6.10
N PHE A 244 28.65 -0.78 -4.92
CA PHE A 244 29.88 -0.67 -4.13
C PHE A 244 30.59 -2.01 -3.84
N SER A 245 30.03 -3.17 -4.17
CA SER A 245 30.78 -4.43 -4.05
C SER A 245 31.84 -4.54 -5.14
N LEU A 246 32.99 -5.15 -4.79
CA LEU A 246 34.05 -5.46 -5.75
C LEU A 246 33.56 -6.46 -6.81
N ARG A 247 33.82 -6.15 -8.08
CA ARG A 247 33.45 -6.95 -9.26
C ARG A 247 34.64 -6.99 -10.23
N PRO A 248 34.84 -8.07 -11.00
CA PRO A 248 35.89 -8.12 -12.02
C PRO A 248 35.50 -7.21 -13.20
N LEU A 249 35.78 -5.90 -13.07
CA LEU A 249 35.36 -4.86 -14.02
C LEU A 249 36.51 -4.26 -14.81
N LEU A 250 37.76 -4.59 -14.49
CA LEU A 250 38.92 -3.98 -15.12
C LEU A 250 39.80 -5.06 -15.73
N MET A 251 40.43 -4.72 -16.85
CA MET A 251 41.51 -5.47 -17.48
C MET A 251 42.61 -4.46 -17.81
N ASN A 252 43.88 -4.85 -17.67
CA ASN A 252 45.01 -4.06 -18.17
C ASN A 252 45.48 -4.56 -19.54
N ASP A 253 46.42 -3.83 -20.15
CA ASP A 253 47.02 -4.15 -21.46
C ASP A 253 47.70 -5.53 -21.51
N ALA A 254 47.99 -6.12 -20.34
CA ALA A 254 48.55 -7.46 -20.19
C ALA A 254 47.48 -8.56 -19.99
N TYR A 255 46.19 -8.24 -20.14
CA TYR A 255 45.05 -9.14 -19.90
C TYR A 255 45.01 -9.71 -18.46
N GLU A 256 45.43 -8.92 -17.47
CA GLU A 256 45.27 -9.24 -16.05
C GLU A 256 43.94 -8.68 -15.51
N PRO A 257 43.00 -9.55 -15.09
CA PRO A 257 41.70 -9.10 -14.61
C PRO A 257 41.83 -8.50 -13.20
N ARG A 258 41.16 -7.37 -12.97
CA ARG A 258 41.16 -6.64 -11.71
C ARG A 258 39.76 -6.41 -11.19
N LYS A 259 39.64 -6.45 -9.85
CA LYS A 259 38.39 -6.11 -9.16
C LYS A 259 38.30 -4.61 -8.97
N GLU A 260 37.14 -4.05 -9.30
CA GLU A 260 36.81 -2.65 -9.05
C GLU A 260 35.35 -2.55 -8.59
N ARG A 261 34.98 -1.44 -7.97
CA ARG A 261 33.61 -1.14 -7.57
C ARG A 261 32.87 -0.47 -8.73
N PRO A 262 31.65 -0.90 -9.09
CA PRO A 262 30.87 -0.31 -10.17
C PRO A 262 30.78 1.23 -10.13
N PHE A 263 30.64 1.82 -8.94
CA PHE A 263 30.67 3.27 -8.76
C PHE A 263 31.96 3.93 -9.27
N LEU A 264 33.11 3.41 -8.87
CA LEU A 264 34.41 4.00 -9.24
C LEU A 264 34.69 3.81 -10.72
N PHE A 265 34.28 2.67 -11.26
CA PHE A 265 34.31 2.39 -12.69
C PHE A 265 33.45 3.38 -13.49
N LEU A 266 32.17 3.55 -13.15
CA LEU A 266 31.28 4.48 -13.84
C LEU A 266 31.77 5.93 -13.75
N LYS A 267 32.30 6.32 -12.59
CA LYS A 267 32.90 7.64 -12.38
C LYS A 267 34.07 7.87 -13.32
N SER A 268 35.00 6.90 -13.46
CA SER A 268 36.14 7.04 -14.37
C SER A 268 35.71 7.09 -15.84
N GLN A 269 34.71 6.29 -16.24
CA GLN A 269 34.20 6.31 -17.62
C GLN A 269 33.56 7.67 -17.99
N VAL A 270 32.81 8.27 -17.06
CA VAL A 270 32.22 9.60 -17.26
C VAL A 270 33.29 10.69 -17.31
N GLU A 271 34.31 10.63 -16.46
CA GLU A 271 35.42 11.58 -16.46
C GLU A 271 36.20 11.52 -17.79
N LEU A 272 36.50 10.31 -18.28
CA LEU A 272 37.13 10.11 -19.58
C LEU A 272 36.27 10.66 -20.74
N LEU A 273 34.95 10.44 -20.70
CA LEU A 273 34.03 11.00 -21.69
C LEU A 273 33.96 12.53 -21.60
N ALA A 274 33.95 13.10 -20.40
CA ALA A 274 33.95 14.55 -20.18
C ALA A 274 35.24 15.19 -20.71
N ASP A 275 36.38 14.54 -20.53
CA ASP A 275 37.67 14.96 -21.09
C ASP A 275 37.66 14.89 -22.64
N GLU A 276 37.07 13.84 -23.22
CA GLU A 276 36.94 13.64 -24.67
C GLU A 276 36.13 14.77 -25.33
N ILE A 277 35.04 15.23 -24.69
CA ILE A 277 34.14 16.25 -25.26
C ILE A 277 34.57 17.70 -24.97
N GLY A 278 35.49 17.92 -24.03
CA GLY A 278 36.02 19.23 -23.64
C GLY A 278 35.37 19.81 -22.37
N ALA A 279 36.22 20.26 -21.44
CA ALA A 279 35.89 20.49 -20.03
C ALA A 279 34.72 21.48 -19.74
N SER A 280 34.00 21.17 -18.64
CA SER A 280 32.78 21.77 -18.06
C SER A 280 31.42 21.21 -18.52
N ALA A 281 31.40 19.98 -19.05
CA ALA A 281 30.16 19.29 -19.41
C ALA A 281 29.23 19.07 -18.20
N GLN A 282 27.96 19.45 -18.33
CA GLN A 282 26.95 19.22 -17.28
C GLN A 282 26.61 17.73 -17.22
N ILE A 283 26.84 17.09 -16.08
CA ILE A 283 26.55 15.67 -15.84
C ILE A 283 25.20 15.55 -15.16
N TRP A 284 24.27 14.88 -15.82
CA TRP A 284 22.93 14.55 -15.34
C TRP A 284 22.84 13.05 -15.06
N THR A 285 21.94 12.68 -14.16
CA THR A 285 21.66 11.28 -13.88
C THR A 285 20.16 11.01 -13.98
N THR A 286 19.80 9.84 -14.52
CA THR A 286 18.42 9.41 -14.65
C THR A 286 18.28 7.91 -14.57
N GLY A 287 17.09 7.44 -14.24
CA GLY A 287 16.77 6.02 -14.21
C GLY A 287 15.30 5.76 -13.97
N HIS A 288 14.86 4.56 -14.38
CA HIS A 288 13.52 4.05 -14.15
C HIS A 288 13.57 2.82 -13.22
N SER A 289 12.65 2.70 -12.27
CA SER A 289 12.52 1.52 -11.40
C SER A 289 13.82 1.23 -10.62
N LEU A 290 14.37 0.02 -10.67
CA LEU A 290 15.70 -0.30 -10.10
C LEU A 290 16.81 0.65 -10.60
N GLY A 291 16.74 1.08 -11.86
CA GLY A 291 17.71 2.03 -12.43
C GLY A 291 17.68 3.39 -11.73
N ALA A 292 16.50 3.82 -11.26
CA ALA A 292 16.37 5.06 -10.49
C ALA A 292 17.14 4.98 -9.16
N ALA A 293 17.12 3.82 -8.49
CA ALA A 293 17.87 3.64 -7.25
C ALA A 293 19.40 3.73 -7.46
N TYR A 294 19.92 3.14 -8.56
CA TYR A 294 21.32 3.26 -8.92
C TYR A 294 21.71 4.69 -9.34
N ALA A 295 20.81 5.41 -10.03
CA ALA A 295 21.00 6.82 -10.35
C ALA A 295 21.13 7.67 -9.08
N THR A 296 20.22 7.49 -8.11
CA THR A 296 20.24 8.20 -6.81
C THR A 296 21.53 7.97 -6.05
N ILE A 297 21.99 6.71 -5.94
CA ILE A 297 23.24 6.39 -5.23
C ILE A 297 24.45 7.00 -5.95
N THR A 298 24.53 6.84 -7.27
CA THR A 298 25.64 7.39 -8.07
C THR A 298 25.73 8.90 -7.92
N TRP A 299 24.60 9.59 -8.11
CA TRP A 299 24.53 11.04 -7.99
C TRP A 299 24.96 11.53 -6.61
N GLN A 300 24.41 10.95 -5.55
CA GLN A 300 24.72 11.35 -4.18
C GLN A 300 26.18 11.08 -3.81
N ALA A 301 26.71 9.91 -4.20
CA ALA A 301 28.09 9.53 -3.92
C ALA A 301 29.11 10.37 -4.72
N SER A 302 28.76 10.80 -5.94
CA SER A 302 29.57 11.73 -6.73
C SER A 302 29.58 13.12 -6.12
N LEU A 303 28.42 13.68 -5.78
CA LEU A 303 28.33 15.00 -5.13
C LEU A 303 29.07 15.04 -3.77
N ALA A 304 28.96 13.99 -2.97
CA ALA A 304 29.62 13.90 -1.66
C ALA A 304 31.16 13.88 -1.73
N ARG A 305 31.74 13.70 -2.93
CA ARG A 305 33.18 13.63 -3.17
C ARG A 305 33.75 14.85 -3.89
N ILE A 306 32.93 15.84 -4.22
CA ILE A 306 33.41 17.04 -4.89
C ILE A 306 34.33 17.83 -3.94
N GLY A 307 35.61 17.93 -4.31
CA GLY A 307 36.59 18.75 -3.60
C GLY A 307 36.57 20.23 -4.02
N PRO A 308 37.21 21.14 -3.26
CA PRO A 308 37.27 22.58 -3.57
C PRO A 308 37.90 22.92 -4.93
N SER A 309 38.73 22.00 -5.44
CA SER A 309 39.47 22.12 -6.70
C SER A 309 38.80 21.42 -7.89
N GLN A 310 37.75 20.62 -7.67
CA GLN A 310 37.05 19.91 -8.75
C GLN A 310 35.91 20.79 -9.31
N ARG A 311 36.18 21.41 -10.47
CA ARG A 311 35.20 22.16 -11.28
C ARG A 311 34.31 21.24 -12.13
N GLU A 312 33.93 20.07 -11.64
CA GLU A 312 33.11 19.10 -12.40
C GLU A 312 31.61 19.27 -12.10
N ALA A 313 30.83 19.29 -13.18
CA ALA A 313 29.50 19.85 -13.24
C ALA A 313 28.39 18.79 -13.10
N TYR A 314 28.42 18.01 -12.00
CA TYR A 314 27.24 17.23 -11.62
C TYR A 314 26.08 18.19 -11.33
N ARG A 315 25.08 18.14 -12.20
CA ARG A 315 23.86 18.94 -12.15
C ARG A 315 22.76 18.08 -11.55
N ASP A 316 21.55 18.09 -12.11
CA ASP A 316 20.38 17.55 -11.43
C ASP A 316 20.18 16.04 -11.71
N ILE A 317 19.39 15.41 -10.86
CA ILE A 317 18.87 14.06 -11.04
C ILE A 317 17.35 14.10 -11.30
N VAL A 318 16.89 13.28 -12.24
CA VAL A 318 15.47 13.07 -12.53
C VAL A 318 15.21 11.56 -12.52
N THR A 319 14.29 11.09 -11.70
CA THR A 319 13.97 9.66 -11.57
C THR A 319 12.51 9.35 -11.87
N PHE A 320 12.24 8.15 -12.39
CA PHE A 320 10.89 7.64 -12.67
C PHE A 320 10.61 6.39 -11.85
N GLY A 321 9.50 6.38 -11.12
CA GLY A 321 9.08 5.20 -10.35
C GLY A 321 10.15 4.73 -9.36
N SER A 322 10.89 5.67 -8.76
CA SER A 322 12.03 5.36 -7.89
C SER A 322 11.57 4.73 -6.57
N PRO A 323 12.12 3.58 -6.14
CA PRO A 323 11.90 3.04 -4.80
C PRO A 323 12.62 3.88 -3.74
N ARG A 324 12.30 3.68 -2.45
CA ARG A 324 13.06 4.29 -1.36
C ARG A 324 14.46 3.65 -1.28
N VAL A 325 15.50 4.49 -1.32
CA VAL A 325 16.89 4.03 -1.45
C VAL A 325 17.57 3.82 -0.09
N GLY A 326 17.25 4.65 0.91
CA GLY A 326 17.91 4.60 2.22
C GLY A 326 17.05 5.14 3.36
N ASN A 327 17.61 5.15 4.56
CA ASN A 327 16.94 5.61 5.77
C ASN A 327 16.88 7.15 5.88
N GLY A 328 16.26 7.66 6.95
CA GLY A 328 16.15 9.10 7.18
C GLY A 328 17.49 9.87 7.20
N GLU A 329 18.58 9.26 7.64
CA GLU A 329 19.92 9.89 7.62
C GLU A 329 20.50 9.99 6.21
N PHE A 330 20.35 8.92 5.41
CA PHE A 330 20.72 8.92 4.00
C PHE A 330 19.97 10.02 3.23
N ALA A 331 18.67 10.14 3.51
CA ALA A 331 17.78 11.13 2.92
C ALA A 331 18.09 12.58 3.35
N LYS A 332 18.44 12.79 4.63
CA LYS A 332 18.94 14.10 5.11
C LYS A 332 20.24 14.49 4.44
N HIS A 333 21.18 13.55 4.30
CA HIS A 333 22.44 13.79 3.60
C HIS A 333 22.23 14.13 2.11
N HIS A 334 21.29 13.45 1.46
CA HIS A 334 20.90 13.77 0.08
C HIS A 334 20.37 15.20 -0.04
N ARG A 335 19.51 15.63 0.90
CA ARG A 335 18.97 17.00 0.97
C ARG A 335 20.07 18.04 1.18
N GLU A 336 21.11 17.74 1.97
CA GLU A 336 22.27 18.64 2.14
C GLU A 336 22.98 18.88 0.81
N LEU A 337 23.23 17.80 0.06
CA LEU A 337 23.86 17.84 -1.26
C LEU A 337 22.95 18.48 -2.31
N SER A 338 21.63 18.37 -2.14
CA SER A 338 20.63 18.98 -3.03
C SER A 338 20.62 20.51 -3.02
N LYS A 339 21.37 21.14 -2.10
CA LYS A 339 21.64 22.59 -2.14
C LYS A 339 22.58 22.98 -3.28
N MET A 340 23.33 22.02 -3.83
CA MET A 340 24.29 22.22 -4.92
C MET A 340 23.68 21.86 -6.29
N ALA A 341 22.76 20.91 -6.32
CA ALA A 341 22.09 20.42 -7.52
C ALA A 341 20.69 19.86 -7.18
N ARG A 342 19.72 19.93 -8.08
CA ARG A 342 18.32 19.56 -7.79
C ARG A 342 18.07 18.08 -7.95
N SER A 343 17.07 17.57 -7.23
CA SER A 343 16.60 16.20 -7.34
C SER A 343 15.08 16.12 -7.50
N TRP A 344 14.63 15.46 -8.57
CA TRP A 344 13.23 15.32 -8.96
C TRP A 344 12.85 13.85 -9.12
N ARG A 345 11.72 13.45 -8.53
CA ARG A 345 11.16 12.10 -8.64
C ARG A 345 9.74 12.16 -9.17
N PHE A 346 9.57 11.66 -10.37
CA PHE A 346 8.28 11.57 -11.04
C PHE A 346 7.58 10.27 -10.64
N VAL A 347 6.31 10.37 -10.25
CA VAL A 347 5.44 9.24 -9.88
C VAL A 347 4.17 9.30 -10.72
N ASN A 348 3.93 8.25 -11.52
CA ASN A 348 2.79 8.18 -12.42
C ASN A 348 1.62 7.44 -11.77
N GLY A 349 0.46 8.10 -11.66
CA GLY A 349 -0.78 7.48 -11.22
C GLY A 349 -0.64 6.65 -9.93
N HIS A 350 -0.90 5.34 -10.04
CA HIS A 350 -0.86 4.38 -8.94
C HIS A 350 0.39 3.49 -8.99
N ASP A 351 1.51 3.97 -9.53
CA ASP A 351 2.77 3.24 -9.47
C ASP A 351 3.11 2.86 -8.03
N GLY A 352 3.19 1.55 -7.78
CA GLY A 352 3.45 0.96 -6.46
C GLY A 352 4.92 0.91 -6.08
N VAL A 353 5.86 1.06 -7.02
CA VAL A 353 7.31 0.97 -6.75
C VAL A 353 7.80 2.06 -5.79
N PRO A 354 7.38 3.33 -5.92
CA PRO A 354 7.67 4.37 -4.93
C PRO A 354 7.12 4.09 -3.53
N GLY A 355 6.19 3.16 -3.39
CA GLY A 355 5.70 2.65 -2.11
C GLY A 355 6.71 1.76 -1.39
N LEU A 356 7.75 1.25 -2.07
CA LEU A 356 8.65 0.21 -1.58
C LEU A 356 10.11 0.71 -1.46
N PRO A 357 10.92 0.17 -0.53
CA PRO A 357 10.52 -0.53 0.69
C PRO A 357 9.65 0.37 1.58
N TRP A 358 8.76 -0.23 2.38
CA TRP A 358 7.82 0.54 3.19
C TRP A 358 8.50 1.37 4.28
N TRP A 359 7.93 2.53 4.59
CA TRP A 359 8.50 3.51 5.53
C TRP A 359 8.65 2.99 6.98
N ILE A 360 7.87 1.97 7.34
CA ILE A 360 7.94 1.24 8.63
C ILE A 360 9.30 0.57 8.83
N MET A 361 10.07 0.35 7.75
CA MET A 361 11.44 -0.19 7.79
C MET A 361 12.51 0.90 7.85
N THR A 362 12.18 2.11 8.34
CA THR A 362 13.04 3.31 8.47
C THR A 362 13.46 4.02 7.18
N TYR A 363 13.03 3.52 6.01
CA TYR A 363 13.31 4.12 4.70
C TYR A 363 12.57 5.45 4.48
N ARG A 364 13.18 6.37 3.72
CA ARG A 364 12.62 7.68 3.34
C ARG A 364 12.98 8.03 1.89
N HIS A 365 12.08 8.74 1.20
CA HIS A 365 12.36 9.34 -0.09
C HIS A 365 13.34 10.52 0.02
N VAL A 366 14.22 10.64 -0.96
CA VAL A 366 15.30 11.65 -0.98
C VAL A 366 15.05 12.79 -1.97
N ASP A 367 14.25 12.52 -3.02
CA ASP A 367 13.97 13.40 -4.16
C ASP A 367 12.67 14.22 -3.97
N THR A 368 12.55 15.34 -4.70
CA THR A 368 11.32 16.14 -4.76
C THR A 368 10.25 15.41 -5.54
N LEU A 369 9.10 15.10 -4.91
CA LEU A 369 8.00 14.40 -5.56
C LEU A 369 7.31 15.30 -6.60
N ILE A 370 7.20 14.80 -7.83
CA ILE A 370 6.31 15.31 -8.88
C ILE A 370 5.31 14.20 -9.22
N GLU A 371 4.05 14.42 -8.90
CA GLU A 371 2.96 13.51 -9.26
C GLU A 371 2.49 13.83 -10.69
N ILE A 372 2.44 12.80 -11.53
CA ILE A 372 1.99 12.90 -12.91
C ILE A 372 0.85 11.94 -13.21
N SER A 373 0.02 12.35 -14.16
CA SER A 373 -1.09 11.60 -14.73
C SER A 373 -1.38 12.18 -16.11
N PRO A 374 -2.17 11.49 -16.97
CA PRO A 374 -2.53 12.00 -18.29
C PRO A 374 -3.14 13.40 -18.30
N ASN A 375 -3.70 13.86 -17.18
CA ASN A 375 -4.39 15.16 -17.11
C ASN A 375 -3.64 16.21 -16.27
N ARG A 376 -2.62 15.82 -15.48
CA ARG A 376 -2.06 16.70 -14.46
C ARG A 376 -0.62 16.36 -14.10
N ILE A 377 0.19 17.40 -13.96
CA ILE A 377 1.54 17.38 -13.36
C ILE A 377 1.57 18.37 -12.20
N LYS A 378 1.89 17.91 -10.98
CA LYS A 378 2.01 18.77 -9.78
C LYS A 378 3.14 18.33 -8.84
N PRO A 379 3.74 19.25 -8.07
CA PRO A 379 4.57 18.88 -6.93
C PRO A 379 3.75 18.15 -5.86
N GLY A 380 4.35 17.15 -5.22
CA GLY A 380 3.78 16.41 -4.10
C GLY A 380 4.55 16.65 -2.78
N PRO A 381 4.05 16.15 -1.64
CA PRO A 381 4.63 16.39 -0.33
C PRO A 381 6.01 15.73 -0.15
N SER A 382 6.87 16.34 0.67
CA SER A 382 8.19 15.79 1.04
C SER A 382 8.10 14.94 2.32
N GLU A 383 8.70 13.75 2.31
CA GLU A 383 8.73 12.82 3.48
C GLU A 383 9.69 13.25 4.61
N LEU A 384 10.46 14.33 4.44
CA LEU A 384 11.52 14.76 5.36
C LEU A 384 11.17 16.04 6.15
N GLY A 385 9.89 16.43 6.22
CA GLY A 385 9.43 17.64 6.93
C GLY A 385 9.92 18.95 6.31
N LYS A 386 9.51 20.10 6.88
CA LYS A 386 9.66 21.49 6.36
C LYS A 386 11.03 21.76 5.71
N ALA A 387 11.13 21.55 4.39
CA ALA A 387 12.19 22.10 3.53
C ALA A 387 11.87 22.06 2.02
N SER A 388 10.70 21.58 1.58
CA SER A 388 10.28 21.76 0.17
C SER A 388 9.82 23.20 -0.11
N ALA A 389 9.38 23.92 0.93
CA ALA A 389 8.91 25.31 0.83
C ALA A 389 10.04 26.35 0.63
N SER A 390 11.29 26.05 1.02
CA SER A 390 12.41 27.00 0.87
C SER A 390 12.98 27.02 -0.53
N VAL A 391 12.63 26.05 -1.37
CA VAL A 391 12.98 26.02 -2.80
C VAL A 391 11.99 26.92 -3.56
N LEU A 392 10.71 27.01 -3.16
CA LEU A 392 9.66 27.73 -3.89
C LEU A 392 9.26 29.12 -3.30
N GLY A 393 10.00 29.65 -2.31
CA GLY A 393 9.82 31.03 -1.83
C GLY A 393 8.54 31.33 -1.02
N VAL A 394 8.09 30.40 -0.16
CA VAL A 394 6.93 30.61 0.74
C VAL A 394 7.37 31.21 2.09
N ASP A 395 6.62 32.18 2.61
CA ASP A 395 6.91 33.00 3.80
C ASP A 395 7.10 32.18 5.11
N PRO A 396 8.15 32.41 5.92
CA PRO A 396 8.42 31.65 7.15
C PRO A 396 7.55 31.99 8.38
N SER A 397 6.69 33.02 8.32
CA SER A 397 6.01 33.57 9.51
C SER A 397 4.79 32.78 10.02
N LEU A 398 4.32 31.76 9.30
CA LEU A 398 3.31 30.80 9.80
C LEU A 398 3.96 29.66 10.60
N SER A 399 4.29 29.96 11.85
CA SER A 399 4.65 28.95 12.86
C SER A 399 3.63 28.95 14.00
N LEU A 400 3.01 27.80 14.24
CA LEU A 400 2.36 27.51 15.52
C LEU A 400 3.44 27.20 16.58
N PRO A 401 3.21 27.53 17.86
CA PRO A 401 4.21 27.46 18.91
C PRO A 401 4.51 26.02 19.33
N GLY A 402 5.71 25.84 19.89
CA GLY A 402 6.38 24.56 20.09
C GLY A 402 5.58 23.49 20.84
N GLY A 403 5.72 22.26 20.33
CA GLY A 403 5.29 21.01 20.94
C GLY A 403 6.05 19.88 20.24
N VAL A 404 6.58 18.95 21.03
CA VAL A 404 7.41 17.82 20.63
C VAL A 404 6.77 17.04 19.48
N PHE A 405 7.53 16.77 18.42
CA PHE A 405 7.09 15.96 17.28
C PHE A 405 6.84 14.52 17.75
N ASP A 406 5.58 14.18 17.99
CA ASP A 406 5.12 12.81 18.10
C ASP A 406 4.86 12.25 16.69
N GLY A 407 5.37 11.05 16.44
CA GLY A 407 5.42 10.44 15.11
C GLY A 407 4.10 9.80 14.72
N GLY A 408 3.50 10.25 13.62
CA GLY A 408 2.33 9.59 13.05
C GLY A 408 1.85 10.25 11.76
N LEU A 409 2.41 9.82 10.62
CA LEU A 409 1.67 9.88 9.35
C LEU A 409 0.76 8.64 9.32
N PRO A 410 -0.47 8.71 8.79
CA PRO A 410 -1.39 7.58 8.77
C PRO A 410 -0.81 6.44 7.92
N VAL A 411 -0.56 5.28 8.56
CA VAL A 411 -0.44 4.00 7.85
C VAL A 411 -1.86 3.60 7.46
N GLY A 412 -2.32 4.01 6.29
CA GLY A 412 -3.67 3.66 5.87
C GLY A 412 -3.96 4.20 4.50
N ASP A 413 -3.29 3.65 3.49
CA ASP A 413 -3.69 3.71 2.08
C ASP A 413 -2.73 2.82 1.28
N ILE A 414 -2.95 1.51 1.32
CA ILE A 414 -2.64 0.67 0.15
C ILE A 414 -3.97 0.57 -0.59
N PRO A 415 -4.20 1.40 -1.63
CA PRO A 415 -5.44 1.35 -2.37
C PRO A 415 -5.56 -0.04 -3.02
N ASN A 416 -6.77 -0.60 -3.01
CA ASN A 416 -7.10 -1.89 -3.59
C ASN A 416 -7.12 -1.80 -5.14
N VAL A 417 -5.99 -1.39 -5.70
CA VAL A 417 -5.78 -1.23 -7.13
C VAL A 417 -5.36 -2.58 -7.67
N PRO A 418 -5.99 -3.09 -8.75
CA PRO A 418 -5.58 -4.34 -9.35
C PRO A 418 -4.09 -4.29 -9.70
N MET A 419 -3.34 -5.35 -9.39
CA MET A 419 -1.90 -5.44 -9.68
C MET A 419 -1.59 -5.12 -11.16
N GLY A 420 -2.54 -5.35 -12.08
CA GLY A 420 -2.43 -4.95 -13.48
C GLY A 420 -2.33 -3.43 -13.70
N LYS A 421 -3.03 -2.61 -12.92
CA LYS A 421 -2.94 -1.14 -13.01
C LYS A 421 -1.69 -0.59 -12.33
N TRP A 422 -1.21 -1.21 -11.25
CA TRP A 422 0.13 -0.92 -10.68
C TRP A 422 1.25 -1.17 -11.70
N LYS A 423 1.19 -2.30 -12.41
CA LYS A 423 2.15 -2.65 -13.46
C LYS A 423 2.07 -1.69 -14.65
N SER A 424 0.85 -1.35 -15.07
CA SER A 424 0.62 -0.42 -16.18
C SER A 424 1.15 0.98 -15.86
N ASP A 425 0.79 1.54 -14.70
CA ASP A 425 1.20 2.91 -14.34
C ASP A 425 2.72 3.02 -14.10
N HIS A 426 3.40 1.91 -13.76
CA HIS A 426 4.86 1.84 -13.65
C HIS A 426 5.60 1.77 -15.00
N ASP A 427 4.92 1.47 -16.12
CA ASP A 427 5.61 1.37 -17.42
C ASP A 427 6.17 2.74 -17.85
N ILE A 428 7.46 2.79 -18.24
CA ILE A 428 8.15 4.01 -18.69
C ILE A 428 7.47 4.67 -19.89
N VAL A 429 6.77 3.90 -20.73
CA VAL A 429 5.96 4.43 -21.83
C VAL A 429 4.74 5.19 -21.30
N GLN A 430 4.11 4.73 -20.23
CA GLN A 430 3.00 5.45 -19.58
C GLN A 430 3.50 6.71 -18.86
N TYR A 431 4.70 6.68 -18.28
CA TYR A 431 5.36 7.88 -17.76
C TYR A 431 5.53 8.95 -18.85
N TRP A 432 6.06 8.56 -20.02
CA TRP A 432 6.22 9.49 -21.14
C TRP A 432 4.87 10.06 -21.60
N LYS A 433 3.83 9.21 -21.67
CA LYS A 433 2.47 9.63 -22.03
C LYS A 433 1.91 10.66 -21.03
N SER A 434 1.99 10.38 -19.73
CA SER A 434 1.54 11.29 -18.68
C SER A 434 2.32 12.61 -18.66
N LEU A 435 3.62 12.59 -18.97
CA LEU A 435 4.43 13.81 -19.07
C LEU A 435 4.07 14.67 -20.28
N ARG A 436 3.58 14.07 -21.35
CA ARG A 436 3.17 14.77 -22.57
C ARG A 436 1.75 15.32 -22.48
N GLU A 437 0.83 14.50 -21.99
CA GLU A 437 -0.60 14.84 -21.92
C GLU A 437 -0.91 15.70 -20.68
N GLY A 438 -0.15 15.52 -19.60
CA GLY A 438 -0.37 16.18 -18.34
C GLY A 438 -0.12 17.68 -18.41
N THR A 439 -1.09 18.47 -17.95
CA THR A 439 -0.91 19.92 -17.82
C THR A 439 -0.24 20.24 -16.49
N ILE A 440 0.85 21.02 -16.53
CA ILE A 440 1.48 21.53 -15.32
C ILE A 440 0.49 22.49 -14.66
N SER A 441 0.07 22.16 -13.45
CA SER A 441 -0.66 23.12 -12.62
C SER A 441 0.35 24.18 -12.16
N SER A 442 0.67 25.14 -13.03
CA SER A 442 1.60 26.21 -12.73
C SER A 442 0.94 27.29 -11.89
N LEU A 443 1.73 27.90 -11.01
CA LEU A 443 1.43 29.16 -10.34
C LEU A 443 0.95 30.19 -11.37
N ARG A 444 -0.35 30.33 -11.58
CA ARG A 444 -0.92 31.47 -12.31
C ARG A 444 -0.47 32.75 -11.58
N ARG A 445 0.02 33.72 -12.36
CA ARG A 445 0.25 35.11 -11.91
C ARG A 445 -0.89 35.54 -10.99
N LYS A 446 -0.52 36.12 -9.84
CA LYS A 446 -1.36 36.88 -8.91
C LYS A 446 -2.59 37.52 -9.59
N ALA A 447 -3.69 36.80 -9.62
CA ALA A 447 -4.96 37.31 -9.13
C ALA A 447 -5.16 36.53 -7.83
N GLN A 448 -5.28 37.24 -6.71
CA GLN A 448 -5.35 36.66 -5.37
C GLN A 448 -6.35 35.50 -5.34
N GLN A 449 -5.86 34.28 -5.11
CA GLN A 449 -6.68 33.18 -4.64
C GLN A 449 -6.01 32.52 -3.41
N PRO A 450 -6.78 32.20 -2.36
CA PRO A 450 -6.30 31.79 -1.04
C PRO A 450 -5.90 30.31 -0.97
N GLU A 451 -5.07 30.00 0.03
CA GLU A 451 -4.67 28.64 0.41
C GLU A 451 -5.88 27.80 0.90
N GLY A 452 -5.90 26.51 0.55
CA GLY A 452 -6.48 25.49 1.44
C GLY A 452 -7.26 24.35 0.77
N VAL A 453 -6.66 23.15 0.91
CA VAL A 453 -7.23 21.78 0.91
C VAL A 453 -7.41 21.09 -0.46
N PRO A 454 -6.62 20.05 -0.80
CA PRO A 454 -7.07 18.99 -1.70
C PRO A 454 -8.05 18.07 -0.96
N ALA A 455 -9.17 17.75 -1.61
CA ALA A 455 -10.17 16.83 -1.09
C ALA A 455 -9.57 15.43 -0.81
N PRO A 456 -9.77 14.82 0.37
CA PRO A 456 -9.47 13.40 0.60
C PRO A 456 -10.28 12.52 -0.37
N VAL A 457 -9.74 11.37 -0.80
CA VAL A 457 -10.58 10.36 -1.45
C VAL A 457 -11.31 9.64 -0.33
N ASP A 458 -12.47 10.15 0.06
CA ASP A 458 -13.35 9.40 0.96
C ASP A 458 -13.71 8.08 0.28
N GLY A 459 -13.70 6.98 1.05
CA GLY A 459 -14.30 5.73 0.61
C GLY A 459 -15.78 5.94 0.26
N LEU A 460 -16.35 5.00 -0.49
CA LEU A 460 -17.78 5.01 -0.82
C LEU A 460 -18.44 3.80 -0.19
N VAL A 461 -19.58 4.03 0.44
CA VAL A 461 -20.43 2.99 1.03
C VAL A 461 -21.67 2.84 0.16
N SER A 462 -22.05 1.60 -0.14
CA SER A 462 -23.24 1.30 -0.92
C SER A 462 -24.07 0.18 -0.33
N TRP A 463 -25.39 0.26 -0.47
CA TRP A 463 -26.31 -0.80 -0.09
C TRP A 463 -27.54 -0.82 -1.00
N THR A 464 -28.27 -1.93 -0.97
CA THR A 464 -29.54 -2.09 -1.69
C THR A 464 -30.71 -2.11 -0.70
N LEU A 465 -31.82 -1.47 -1.07
CA LEU A 465 -33.10 -1.52 -0.39
C LEU A 465 -33.96 -2.62 -1.02
N HIS A 466 -34.61 -3.43 -0.18
CA HIS A 466 -35.30 -4.65 -0.61
C HIS A 466 -36.83 -4.58 -0.43
N ASP A 467 -37.38 -3.42 -0.07
CA ASP A 467 -38.79 -3.30 0.32
C ASP A 467 -39.72 -2.88 -0.82
N ASP A 468 -40.97 -3.35 -0.73
CA ASP A 468 -42.05 -3.04 -1.68
C ASP A 468 -43.07 -2.11 -1.02
N HIS A 469 -42.99 -0.82 -1.34
CA HIS A 469 -43.93 0.20 -0.87
C HIS A 469 -44.55 0.94 -2.05
N GLY A 470 -45.81 1.34 -1.87
CA GLY A 470 -46.59 1.99 -2.92
C GLY A 470 -46.47 3.52 -2.91
N PRO A 471 -47.22 4.17 -3.83
CA PRO A 471 -47.29 5.62 -3.93
C PRO A 471 -48.17 6.26 -2.84
N GLU A 472 -48.62 5.53 -1.81
CA GLU A 472 -49.47 6.11 -0.77
C GLU A 472 -48.81 7.28 -0.06
N HIS A 473 -49.60 8.28 0.28
CA HIS A 473 -49.13 9.46 0.98
C HIS A 473 -48.59 9.11 2.38
N VAL A 474 -47.46 9.70 2.75
CA VAL A 474 -46.84 9.57 4.07
C VAL A 474 -46.68 10.95 4.71
N VAL A 475 -46.97 11.04 6.01
CA VAL A 475 -46.69 12.26 6.78
C VAL A 475 -45.21 12.26 7.11
N ALA A 476 -44.48 13.24 6.57
CA ALA A 476 -43.05 13.39 6.77
C ALA A 476 -42.71 14.68 7.51
N GLU A 477 -41.69 14.66 8.36
CA GLU A 477 -41.13 15.86 8.98
C GLU A 477 -39.90 16.38 8.21
N ALA A 478 -39.54 17.66 8.40
CA ALA A 478 -38.28 18.17 7.90
C ALA A 478 -37.09 17.50 8.61
N HIS A 479 -36.05 17.14 7.87
CA HIS A 479 -34.89 16.44 8.42
C HIS A 479 -34.16 17.24 9.50
N LYS A 480 -34.05 16.70 10.73
CA LYS A 480 -33.48 17.40 11.89
C LYS A 480 -31.99 17.75 11.77
N ASP A 481 -31.22 17.01 10.98
CA ASP A 481 -29.78 17.28 10.77
C ASP A 481 -29.50 18.54 9.93
N HIS A 482 -30.53 19.15 9.33
CA HIS A 482 -30.39 20.41 8.61
C HIS A 482 -30.01 21.60 9.53
N GLY A 483 -30.23 21.48 10.85
CA GLY A 483 -30.00 22.52 11.86
C GLY A 483 -31.31 22.93 12.56
N ILE A 484 -31.20 23.31 13.84
CA ILE A 484 -32.28 23.48 14.83
C ILE A 484 -33.54 24.19 14.29
N ASN A 485 -34.71 23.58 14.60
CA ASN A 485 -36.07 24.14 14.53
C ASN A 485 -36.23 25.46 15.30
N ILE A 486 -35.94 26.63 14.70
CA ILE A 486 -36.47 27.92 15.20
C ILE A 486 -36.75 28.84 14.02
N THR A 487 -38.00 29.29 13.92
CA THR A 487 -38.44 30.47 13.17
C THR A 487 -37.63 31.71 13.60
N GLU A 488 -36.89 32.32 12.66
CA GLU A 488 -36.21 33.64 12.73
C GLU A 488 -34.93 33.74 13.61
N PRO A 489 -34.00 34.72 13.45
CA PRO A 489 -33.73 35.70 12.39
C PRO A 489 -32.22 35.72 11.98
N GLY A 490 -31.87 35.46 10.73
CA GLY A 490 -30.51 35.69 10.21
C GLY A 490 -30.50 36.37 8.85
N LEU A 491 -31.51 36.07 8.05
CA LEU A 491 -31.93 36.83 6.88
C LEU A 491 -33.31 37.39 7.22
N ASN A 492 -33.52 38.69 6.97
CA ASN A 492 -34.75 39.40 7.32
C ASN A 492 -35.98 38.68 6.72
N PRO A 493 -36.99 38.24 7.51
CA PRO A 493 -38.19 37.56 7.00
C PRO A 493 -38.96 38.39 5.96
N LYS A 494 -38.75 39.72 5.95
CA LYS A 494 -39.28 40.63 4.92
C LYS A 494 -38.60 40.47 3.55
N HIS A 495 -37.62 39.57 3.39
CA HIS A 495 -36.84 39.32 2.18
C HIS A 495 -36.80 37.82 1.81
N ASP A 496 -37.86 37.04 2.06
CA ASP A 496 -38.00 35.69 1.47
C ASP A 496 -38.23 35.78 -0.05
N MET A 497 -37.12 35.76 -0.80
CA MET A 497 -37.11 35.86 -2.27
C MET A 497 -37.45 34.53 -2.96
N ARG A 498 -37.77 33.45 -2.22
CA ARG A 498 -38.15 32.17 -2.83
C ARG A 498 -39.48 32.29 -3.56
N ARG A 499 -39.46 32.01 -4.87
CA ARG A 499 -40.65 31.94 -5.71
C ARG A 499 -41.17 30.50 -5.77
N ARG A 500 -42.49 30.33 -5.66
CA ARG A 500 -43.14 29.05 -5.94
C ARG A 500 -42.88 28.66 -7.39
N VAL A 501 -42.41 27.44 -7.61
CA VAL A 501 -42.28 26.87 -8.95
C VAL A 501 -43.68 26.64 -9.52
N LEU A 502 -43.92 27.15 -10.73
CA LEU A 502 -45.23 27.06 -11.36
C LEU A 502 -45.49 25.64 -11.86
N PRO A 503 -46.76 25.18 -11.89
CA PRO A 503 -47.08 23.84 -12.37
C PRO A 503 -46.45 23.49 -13.73
N GLY A 504 -46.48 24.41 -14.71
CA GLY A 504 -45.86 24.19 -16.02
C GLY A 504 -44.33 24.02 -15.99
N GLU A 505 -43.64 24.50 -14.95
CA GLU A 505 -42.20 24.32 -14.78
C GLU A 505 -41.86 22.93 -14.19
N LEU A 506 -42.86 22.18 -13.71
CA LEU A 506 -42.79 20.82 -13.13
C LEU A 506 -43.30 19.72 -14.08
N GLN A 507 -44.02 20.11 -15.14
CA GLN A 507 -44.54 19.22 -16.18
C GLN A 507 -43.41 18.73 -17.11
N PRO A 508 -43.63 17.69 -17.93
CA PRO A 508 -42.67 17.29 -18.97
C PRO A 508 -42.23 18.50 -19.83
N GLY A 509 -40.92 18.66 -20.00
CA GLY A 509 -40.27 19.79 -20.67
C GLY A 509 -40.08 21.02 -19.77
N GLY A 510 -40.66 21.04 -18.57
CA GLY A 510 -40.51 22.11 -17.59
C GLY A 510 -39.09 22.17 -17.00
N LYS A 511 -38.56 23.38 -16.84
CA LYS A 511 -37.15 23.61 -16.47
C LYS A 511 -36.71 23.02 -15.11
N TYR A 512 -37.65 22.67 -14.23
CA TYR A 512 -37.38 22.03 -12.94
C TYR A 512 -37.95 20.61 -12.85
N ARG A 513 -38.33 19.99 -13.98
CA ARG A 513 -38.88 18.64 -14.05
C ARG A 513 -37.97 17.59 -13.40
N ALA A 514 -36.65 17.74 -13.54
CA ALA A 514 -35.65 16.85 -12.97
C ALA A 514 -35.48 16.95 -11.44
N VAL A 515 -36.15 17.90 -10.75
CA VAL A 515 -36.06 18.02 -9.28
C VAL A 515 -37.00 17.02 -8.61
N VAL A 516 -36.45 16.24 -7.69
CA VAL A 516 -37.09 15.08 -7.06
C VAL A 516 -37.50 15.40 -5.63
N LYS A 517 -38.74 15.08 -5.24
CA LYS A 517 -39.15 15.03 -3.83
C LYS A 517 -38.74 13.68 -3.25
N LEU A 518 -38.03 13.70 -2.12
CA LEU A 518 -37.66 12.52 -1.36
C LEU A 518 -38.47 12.44 -0.07
N GLN A 519 -38.95 11.23 0.25
CA GLN A 519 -39.50 10.91 1.57
C GLN A 519 -38.79 9.66 2.05
N SER A 520 -38.06 9.74 3.17
CA SER A 520 -37.19 8.69 3.67
C SER A 520 -37.69 8.18 5.02
N LYS A 521 -37.87 6.88 5.18
CA LYS A 521 -38.30 6.25 6.43
C LYS A 521 -37.07 5.77 7.20
N PHE A 522 -36.96 6.15 8.47
CA PHE A 522 -35.93 5.72 9.38
C PHE A 522 -36.54 4.98 10.59
N GLY A 523 -35.79 4.04 11.16
CA GLY A 523 -36.26 3.21 12.28
C GLY A 523 -37.23 2.08 11.87
N THR A 524 -37.65 1.29 12.86
CA THR A 524 -38.57 0.14 12.71
C THR A 524 -39.72 0.23 13.73
N GLY A 525 -40.85 -0.43 13.43
CA GLY A 525 -42.02 -0.47 14.32
C GLY A 525 -42.71 0.89 14.52
N ASP A 526 -43.30 1.09 15.71
CA ASP A 526 -44.07 2.29 16.08
C ASP A 526 -43.22 3.57 16.21
N ASN A 527 -41.88 3.43 16.26
CA ASN A 527 -40.94 4.55 16.33
C ASN A 527 -40.40 4.96 14.95
N ALA A 528 -40.94 4.40 13.85
CA ALA A 528 -40.49 4.75 12.51
C ALA A 528 -40.92 6.17 12.12
N VAL A 529 -39.96 6.98 11.67
CA VAL A 529 -40.18 8.37 11.28
C VAL A 529 -39.95 8.54 9.79
N TRP A 530 -40.89 9.17 9.10
CA TRP A 530 -40.68 9.65 7.73
C TRP A 530 -40.12 11.06 7.77
N THR A 531 -39.04 11.29 7.04
CA THR A 531 -38.47 12.61 6.83
C THR A 531 -38.61 13.00 5.36
N MET A 532 -38.55 14.30 5.08
CA MET A 532 -38.58 14.82 3.72
C MET A 532 -37.26 15.47 3.32
N GLY A 533 -36.93 15.33 2.04
CA GLY A 533 -35.77 15.94 1.40
C GLY A 533 -36.05 16.25 -0.08
N SER A 534 -35.04 16.76 -0.74
CA SER A 534 -35.03 17.02 -2.19
C SER A 534 -33.85 16.29 -2.84
N GLY A 535 -33.94 16.05 -4.14
CA GLY A 535 -32.89 15.47 -4.97
C GLY A 535 -33.01 16.01 -6.40
N TRP A 536 -32.15 15.57 -7.32
CA TRP A 536 -32.33 15.84 -8.74
C TRP A 536 -31.74 14.77 -9.64
N LEU A 537 -32.26 14.67 -10.87
CA LEU A 537 -31.84 13.68 -11.85
C LEU A 537 -30.60 14.12 -12.63
N ILE A 538 -29.66 13.19 -12.74
CA ILE A 538 -28.47 13.25 -13.62
C ILE A 538 -28.48 12.15 -14.70
N ARG A 539 -29.36 11.16 -14.54
CA ARG A 539 -29.79 10.11 -15.48
C ARG A 539 -31.24 9.78 -15.21
N LYS A 540 -31.89 9.00 -16.09
CA LYS A 540 -33.31 8.63 -15.90
C LYS A 540 -33.56 7.80 -14.65
N ASP A 541 -32.55 7.08 -14.17
CA ASP A 541 -32.63 6.20 -13.00
C ASP A 541 -31.80 6.70 -11.80
N LEU A 542 -31.10 7.83 -11.90
CA LEU A 542 -30.09 8.22 -10.92
C LEU A 542 -30.31 9.63 -10.38
N ILE A 543 -30.49 9.68 -9.06
CA ILE A 543 -30.77 10.89 -8.29
C ILE A 543 -29.53 11.27 -7.48
N VAL A 544 -29.14 12.55 -7.50
CA VAL A 544 -28.19 13.14 -6.55
C VAL A 544 -28.99 13.78 -5.41
N THR A 545 -28.51 13.63 -4.18
CA THR A 545 -29.14 14.19 -2.96
C THR A 545 -28.09 14.41 -1.87
N ALA A 546 -28.48 15.06 -0.77
CA ALA A 546 -27.72 15.06 0.49
C ALA A 546 -27.68 13.64 1.08
N GLY A 547 -26.56 13.28 1.71
CA GLY A 547 -26.36 12.01 2.40
C GLY A 547 -27.28 11.83 3.61
N GLN A 548 -27.67 12.91 4.30
CA GLN A 548 -28.62 12.85 5.41
C GLN A 548 -29.98 12.28 5.01
N ASN A 549 -30.38 12.44 3.74
CA ASN A 549 -31.64 11.88 3.23
C ASN A 549 -31.60 10.33 3.13
N VAL A 550 -30.42 9.70 3.22
CA VAL A 550 -30.26 8.23 3.11
C VAL A 550 -29.65 7.59 4.37
N PHE A 551 -28.91 8.35 5.18
CA PHE A 551 -28.30 7.90 6.43
C PHE A 551 -28.23 9.04 7.44
N SER A 552 -28.74 8.83 8.65
CA SER A 552 -28.69 9.80 9.76
C SER A 552 -28.54 9.10 11.11
N LYS A 553 -27.52 9.46 11.89
CA LYS A 553 -27.37 9.00 13.29
C LYS A 553 -28.54 9.50 14.16
N THR A 554 -29.07 10.69 13.89
CA THR A 554 -30.23 11.26 14.60
C THR A 554 -31.46 10.36 14.52
N TYR A 555 -31.59 9.62 13.42
CA TYR A 555 -32.71 8.69 13.19
C TYR A 555 -32.27 7.21 13.19
N ASN A 556 -31.21 6.88 13.93
CA ASN A 556 -30.73 5.51 14.12
C ASN A 556 -30.23 4.78 12.85
N GLY A 557 -29.61 5.52 11.92
CA GLY A 557 -28.80 4.95 10.83
C GLY A 557 -29.45 5.05 9.45
N ARG A 558 -29.54 3.92 8.74
CA ARG A 558 -29.97 3.89 7.32
C ARG A 558 -31.47 4.15 7.19
N ALA A 559 -31.85 4.88 6.14
CA ALA A 559 -33.22 4.88 5.68
C ALA A 559 -33.57 3.46 5.18
N THR A 560 -34.70 2.93 5.65
CA THR A 560 -35.20 1.61 5.24
C THR A 560 -36.03 1.69 3.97
N HIS A 561 -36.70 2.84 3.74
CA HIS A 561 -37.53 3.09 2.56
C HIS A 561 -37.29 4.51 2.06
N ILE A 562 -37.26 4.70 0.74
CA ILE A 562 -37.23 6.04 0.15
C ILE A 562 -38.20 6.10 -1.03
N LYS A 563 -39.09 7.09 -1.00
CA LYS A 563 -40.03 7.43 -2.07
C LYS A 563 -39.46 8.59 -2.88
N CYS A 564 -39.37 8.44 -4.19
CA CYS A 564 -38.81 9.42 -5.11
C CYS A 564 -39.88 9.90 -6.10
N TRP A 565 -40.14 11.21 -6.16
CA TRP A 565 -41.20 11.77 -6.99
C TRP A 565 -40.72 12.90 -7.90
N ILE A 566 -41.10 12.88 -9.18
CA ILE A 566 -40.99 14.04 -10.08
C ILE A 566 -42.37 14.57 -10.46
N GLY A 567 -42.47 15.89 -10.63
CA GLY A 567 -43.75 16.58 -10.86
C GLY A 567 -44.62 16.78 -9.63
N TYR A 568 -44.18 16.29 -8.45
CA TYR A 568 -44.94 16.38 -7.21
C TYR A 568 -45.32 17.82 -6.89
N CYS A 569 -46.61 18.08 -6.67
CA CYS A 569 -47.13 19.40 -6.30
C CYS A 569 -48.20 19.32 -5.20
N GLY A 570 -48.01 18.36 -4.30
CA GLY A 570 -48.78 18.13 -3.09
C GLY A 570 -49.39 16.74 -3.06
N ARG A 571 -49.87 16.30 -1.90
CA ARG A 571 -50.35 14.92 -1.66
C ARG A 571 -51.49 14.48 -2.57
N LYS A 572 -52.29 15.42 -3.07
CA LYS A 572 -53.36 15.13 -4.05
C LYS A 572 -52.83 14.91 -5.46
N SER A 573 -51.63 15.38 -5.78
CA SER A 573 -51.01 15.25 -7.10
C SER A 573 -50.46 13.86 -7.38
N ILE A 574 -50.34 12.98 -6.37
CA ILE A 574 -49.85 11.60 -6.56
C ILE A 574 -50.74 10.77 -7.49
N TYR A 575 -51.98 11.21 -7.73
CA TYR A 575 -52.94 10.60 -8.65
C TYR A 575 -52.95 11.25 -10.03
N ASP A 576 -52.20 12.34 -10.24
CA ASP A 576 -52.07 13.00 -11.53
C ASP A 576 -51.13 12.20 -12.43
N GLN A 577 -51.53 12.00 -13.70
CA GLN A 577 -50.74 11.26 -14.70
C GLN A 577 -49.37 11.91 -14.98
N SER A 578 -49.24 13.21 -14.73
CA SER A 578 -47.98 13.94 -14.89
C SER A 578 -46.97 13.69 -13.77
N VAL A 579 -47.39 13.13 -12.63
CA VAL A 579 -46.53 12.81 -11.49
C VAL A 579 -46.03 11.38 -11.62
N GLN A 580 -44.72 11.20 -11.46
CA GLN A 580 -44.12 9.86 -11.49
C GLN A 580 -43.51 9.52 -10.15
N TYR A 581 -43.72 8.28 -9.74
CA TYR A 581 -43.25 7.68 -8.51
C TYR A 581 -42.22 6.60 -8.80
N ARG A 582 -41.14 6.57 -8.02
CA ARG A 582 -40.14 5.49 -8.03
C ARG A 582 -39.70 5.14 -6.62
N ARG A 583 -39.33 3.87 -6.42
CA ARG A 583 -38.68 3.39 -5.20
C ARG A 583 -37.17 3.54 -5.35
N ALA A 584 -36.48 3.92 -4.29
CA ALA A 584 -35.02 3.77 -4.26
C ALA A 584 -34.64 2.28 -4.23
N LEU A 585 -33.63 1.91 -5.00
CA LEU A 585 -33.08 0.55 -5.06
C LEU A 585 -31.67 0.51 -4.49
N ASN A 586 -30.71 1.20 -5.12
CA ASN A 586 -29.31 1.20 -4.68
C ASN A 586 -28.94 2.58 -4.15
N ILE A 587 -28.26 2.62 -3.00
CA ILE A 587 -27.76 3.83 -2.37
C ILE A 587 -26.24 3.81 -2.41
N ILE A 588 -25.63 4.97 -2.69
CA ILE A 588 -24.19 5.21 -2.57
C ILE A 588 -23.99 6.51 -1.81
N THR A 589 -23.18 6.52 -0.76
CA THR A 589 -22.81 7.72 0.01
C THR A 589 -21.31 7.69 0.32
N THR A 590 -20.75 8.80 0.80
CA THR A 590 -19.35 8.84 1.25
C THR A 590 -19.16 8.12 2.59
N GLU A 591 -17.97 7.56 2.79
CA GLU A 591 -17.57 6.89 4.03
C GLU A 591 -17.44 7.91 5.17
N ALA A 592 -16.96 9.12 4.92
CA ALA A 592 -16.92 10.17 5.96
C ALA A 592 -18.34 10.54 6.44
N TRP A 593 -19.33 10.58 5.54
CA TRP A 593 -20.73 10.75 5.94
C TRP A 593 -21.25 9.51 6.69
N TRP A 594 -20.93 8.31 6.23
CA TRP A 594 -21.35 7.06 6.88
C TRP A 594 -20.80 6.92 8.31
N MET A 595 -19.49 7.12 8.50
CA MET A 595 -18.82 7.05 9.81
C MET A 595 -19.16 8.24 10.71
N GLN A 596 -19.56 9.36 10.09
CA GLN A 596 -19.79 10.66 10.75
C GLN A 596 -18.52 11.21 11.42
N GLU A 597 -17.38 11.11 10.73
CA GLU A 597 -16.06 11.52 11.18
C GLU A 597 -15.46 12.60 10.27
N GLY A 598 -14.40 13.29 10.74
CA GLY A 598 -13.65 14.27 9.94
C GLY A 598 -14.50 15.39 9.33
N ASN A 599 -14.30 15.67 8.04
CA ASN A 599 -15.01 16.70 7.27
C ASN A 599 -16.44 16.30 6.85
N ARG A 600 -17.18 15.55 7.68
CA ARG A 600 -18.50 14.97 7.34
C ARG A 600 -19.48 15.93 6.64
N ARG A 601 -19.51 17.22 7.01
CA ARG A 601 -20.40 18.21 6.38
C ARG A 601 -20.08 18.45 4.91
N LEU A 602 -18.80 18.53 4.54
CA LEU A 602 -18.36 18.66 3.13
C LEU A 602 -18.66 17.38 2.32
N ARG A 603 -18.96 16.28 3.02
CA ARG A 603 -19.13 14.92 2.48
C ARG A 603 -20.55 14.40 2.55
N ASP A 604 -21.49 15.23 3.01
CA ASP A 604 -22.92 14.95 3.04
C ASP A 604 -23.56 14.92 1.64
N ILE A 605 -23.33 13.83 0.92
CA ILE A 605 -23.89 13.61 -0.42
C ILE A 605 -24.19 12.12 -0.62
N ALA A 606 -25.24 11.83 -1.38
CA ALA A 606 -25.57 10.47 -1.81
C ALA A 606 -26.09 10.42 -3.26
N LEU A 607 -25.90 9.26 -3.89
CA LEU A 607 -26.61 8.84 -5.08
C LEU A 607 -27.67 7.80 -4.72
N ILE A 608 -28.83 7.93 -5.36
CA ILE A 608 -29.92 6.95 -5.29
C ILE A 608 -30.20 6.47 -6.71
N GLN A 609 -29.93 5.19 -6.98
CA GLN A 609 -30.46 4.51 -8.16
C GLN A 609 -31.85 3.99 -7.84
N VAL A 610 -32.85 4.37 -8.64
CA VAL A 610 -34.24 3.93 -8.45
C VAL A 610 -34.51 2.57 -9.08
N SER A 611 -35.56 1.89 -8.63
CA SER A 611 -35.90 0.52 -9.06
C SER A 611 -36.29 0.40 -10.53
N GLU A 612 -36.71 1.51 -11.14
CA GLU A 612 -37.03 1.60 -12.56
C GLU A 612 -36.81 3.06 -13.01
N PRO A 613 -36.37 3.32 -14.25
CA PRO A 613 -36.09 4.68 -14.72
C PRO A 613 -37.38 5.52 -14.79
N PHE A 614 -37.26 6.84 -14.57
CA PHE A 614 -38.34 7.78 -14.85
C PHE A 614 -38.64 7.82 -16.36
N SER A 615 -39.92 7.90 -16.70
CA SER A 615 -40.42 7.87 -18.08
C SER A 615 -40.32 9.26 -18.73
N GLY A 616 -39.88 9.30 -19.99
CA GLY A 616 -39.74 10.51 -20.79
C GLY A 616 -38.41 10.56 -21.58
N SER A 617 -38.32 11.45 -22.57
CA SER A 617 -37.05 11.81 -23.21
C SER A 617 -36.18 12.64 -22.25
N GLU A 618 -34.88 12.81 -22.57
CA GLU A 618 -34.01 13.66 -21.75
C GLU A 618 -34.45 15.13 -21.80
N GLU A 619 -34.98 15.58 -22.93
CA GLU A 619 -35.57 16.91 -23.11
C GLU A 619 -36.85 17.09 -22.29
N GLU A 620 -37.69 16.05 -22.22
CA GLU A 620 -38.89 16.05 -21.38
C GLU A 620 -38.55 16.02 -19.89
N LEU A 621 -37.50 15.30 -19.49
CA LEU A 621 -37.06 15.25 -18.09
C LEU A 621 -36.25 16.49 -17.68
N ARG A 622 -35.65 17.22 -18.64
CA ARG A 622 -34.75 18.37 -18.42
C ARG A 622 -33.64 18.03 -17.41
N LEU A 623 -32.90 16.94 -17.68
CA LEU A 623 -31.79 16.49 -16.83
C LEU A 623 -30.76 17.61 -16.62
N PHE A 624 -30.32 17.82 -15.38
CA PHE A 624 -29.31 18.85 -15.11
C PHE A 624 -27.92 18.32 -15.43
N LYS A 625 -27.13 19.12 -16.16
CA LYS A 625 -25.71 18.86 -16.34
C LYS A 625 -24.98 19.18 -15.03
N ALA A 626 -24.41 18.15 -14.39
CA ALA A 626 -23.50 18.35 -13.28
C ALA A 626 -22.12 18.76 -13.79
N ILE A 627 -21.58 19.87 -13.30
CA ILE A 627 -20.24 20.35 -13.63
C ILE A 627 -19.43 20.56 -12.35
N SER A 628 -18.10 20.48 -12.44
CA SER A 628 -17.22 20.81 -11.32
C SER A 628 -17.48 22.24 -10.83
N THR A 629 -17.65 22.42 -9.52
CA THR A 629 -17.86 23.73 -8.93
C THR A 629 -16.68 24.65 -9.22
N PRO A 630 -16.89 25.84 -9.78
CA PRO A 630 -15.85 26.86 -9.85
C PRO A 630 -15.34 27.19 -8.44
N PRO A 631 -14.02 27.25 -8.19
CA PRO A 631 -13.48 27.54 -6.87
C PRO A 631 -13.88 28.91 -6.34
N THR A 632 -14.08 29.87 -7.23
CA THR A 632 -14.54 31.22 -6.91
C THR A 632 -15.54 31.69 -7.95
N SER A 633 -16.49 32.51 -7.53
CA SER A 633 -17.31 33.34 -8.40
C SER A 633 -17.37 34.77 -7.86
N GLU A 634 -17.30 35.76 -8.75
CA GLU A 634 -17.43 37.17 -8.38
C GLU A 634 -18.88 37.67 -8.46
N ASP A 635 -19.66 37.26 -9.48
CA ASP A 635 -21.05 37.68 -9.72
C ASP A 635 -21.86 36.60 -10.48
N SER A 636 -22.00 35.38 -9.93
CA SER A 636 -22.84 34.34 -10.55
C SER A 636 -24.26 34.33 -9.99
N GLU A 637 -25.27 34.30 -10.86
CA GLU A 637 -26.64 33.99 -10.44
C GLU A 637 -26.72 32.51 -10.03
N LEU A 638 -26.98 32.27 -8.75
CA LEU A 638 -27.20 30.93 -8.20
C LEU A 638 -28.67 30.72 -7.87
N ILE A 639 -29.19 29.53 -8.20
CA ILE A 639 -30.55 29.12 -7.92
C ILE A 639 -30.53 27.87 -7.05
N VAL A 640 -31.23 27.90 -5.91
CA VAL A 640 -31.50 26.70 -5.09
C VAL A 640 -32.98 26.35 -5.22
N VAL A 641 -33.26 25.13 -5.67
CA VAL A 641 -34.63 24.65 -5.92
C VAL A 641 -34.88 23.33 -5.19
N GLY A 642 -36.06 23.20 -4.59
CA GLY A 642 -36.46 21.99 -3.85
C GLY A 642 -37.79 22.16 -3.13
N TYR A 643 -38.08 21.26 -2.20
CA TYR A 643 -39.36 21.16 -1.47
C TYR A 643 -39.23 21.55 0.01
N PRO A 644 -39.36 22.84 0.36
CA PRO A 644 -39.16 23.30 1.73
C PRO A 644 -40.32 22.97 2.65
N GLY A 645 -40.02 22.47 3.86
CA GLY A 645 -41.01 22.11 4.88
C GLY A 645 -41.82 23.27 5.43
N ASP A 646 -41.37 24.54 5.29
CA ASP A 646 -42.16 25.71 5.72
C ASP A 646 -43.26 26.12 4.74
N LYS A 647 -43.32 25.48 3.55
CA LYS A 647 -44.33 25.77 2.53
C LYS A 647 -45.25 24.58 2.35
N ALA A 648 -46.55 24.85 2.27
CA ALA A 648 -47.58 23.85 2.06
C ALA A 648 -48.61 24.35 1.04
N PRO A 649 -49.38 23.45 0.40
CA PRO A 649 -50.46 23.85 -0.47
C PRO A 649 -51.50 24.76 0.21
N LYS A 650 -51.96 25.79 -0.51
CA LYS A 650 -52.96 26.77 0.00
C LYS A 650 -54.20 26.11 0.59
N ASN A 651 -54.65 25.01 -0.01
CA ASN A 651 -55.86 24.28 0.37
C ASN A 651 -55.56 23.05 1.24
N ASP A 652 -54.30 22.90 1.69
CA ASP A 652 -53.83 21.71 2.40
C ASP A 652 -52.58 22.05 3.24
N LYS A 653 -52.78 22.75 4.36
CA LYS A 653 -51.68 23.29 5.17
C LYS A 653 -50.87 22.22 5.91
N ASP A 654 -51.43 21.02 6.05
CA ASP A 654 -50.78 19.88 6.72
C ASP A 654 -49.81 19.13 5.80
N ASP A 655 -49.88 19.35 4.49
CA ASP A 655 -48.96 18.80 3.49
C ASP A 655 -47.71 19.69 3.36
N ILE A 656 -46.96 19.77 4.46
CA ILE A 656 -45.70 20.50 4.54
C ILE A 656 -44.67 19.96 3.54
N GLY A 657 -43.97 20.86 2.85
CA GLY A 657 -43.11 20.49 1.73
C GLY A 657 -43.86 19.96 0.51
N GLY A 658 -45.17 20.23 0.41
CA GLY A 658 -46.03 19.87 -0.72
C GLY A 658 -45.76 20.67 -2.00
N TRP A 659 -45.12 21.84 -1.89
CA TRP A 659 -44.81 22.71 -3.03
C TRP A 659 -43.31 22.90 -3.21
N MET A 660 -42.87 22.87 -4.48
CA MET A 660 -41.50 23.22 -4.85
C MET A 660 -41.33 24.74 -4.91
N PHE A 661 -40.19 25.22 -4.41
CA PHE A 661 -39.79 26.62 -4.43
C PHE A 661 -38.36 26.74 -4.94
N ALA A 662 -38.09 27.85 -5.64
CA ALA A 662 -36.76 28.23 -6.10
C ALA A 662 -36.41 29.61 -5.55
N GLY A 663 -35.24 29.75 -4.92
CA GLY A 663 -34.65 31.05 -4.60
C GLY A 663 -33.48 31.32 -5.56
N SER A 664 -33.36 32.57 -6.02
CA SER A 664 -32.25 33.03 -6.88
C SER A 664 -31.61 34.24 -6.23
N GLU A 665 -30.28 34.30 -6.24
CA GLU A 665 -29.50 35.47 -5.84
C GLU A 665 -28.22 35.55 -6.66
N GLU A 666 -27.69 36.76 -6.84
CA GLU A 666 -26.32 36.95 -7.30
C GLU A 666 -25.38 36.69 -6.13
N VAL A 667 -24.50 35.69 -6.28
CA VAL A 667 -23.66 35.20 -5.21
C VAL A 667 -22.20 35.32 -5.58
N LYS A 668 -21.48 36.07 -4.74
CA LYS A 668 -20.03 36.01 -4.65
C LYS A 668 -19.65 34.93 -3.64
N TYR A 669 -18.92 33.92 -4.09
CA TYR A 669 -18.41 32.87 -3.21
C TYR A 669 -16.97 32.51 -3.55
N ASP A 670 -16.23 32.08 -2.54
CA ASP A 670 -14.84 31.63 -2.67
C ASP A 670 -14.64 30.41 -1.77
N LEU A 671 -14.60 29.23 -2.39
CA LEU A 671 -14.40 27.95 -1.71
C LEU A 671 -13.00 27.85 -1.09
N LEU A 672 -12.04 28.59 -1.60
CA LEU A 672 -10.66 28.54 -1.13
C LEU A 672 -10.48 29.40 0.13
N SER A 673 -11.19 30.53 0.28
CA SER A 673 -11.16 31.32 1.52
C SER A 673 -12.20 30.90 2.56
N SER A 674 -13.29 30.25 2.15
CA SER A 674 -14.31 29.78 3.10
C SER A 674 -13.74 28.71 4.04
N GLU A 675 -13.98 28.88 5.35
CA GLU A 675 -13.63 27.89 6.38
C GLU A 675 -14.41 26.57 6.18
N SER A 676 -15.65 26.65 5.68
CA SER A 676 -16.50 25.48 5.47
C SER A 676 -16.14 24.70 4.20
N LYS A 677 -15.41 25.32 3.25
CA LYS A 677 -15.15 24.80 1.90
C LYS A 677 -16.42 24.44 1.13
N MET A 678 -17.57 24.97 1.55
CA MET A 678 -18.86 24.79 0.90
C MET A 678 -19.24 26.03 0.08
N ILE A 679 -20.15 25.86 -0.88
CA ILE A 679 -20.73 27.00 -1.62
C ILE A 679 -21.67 27.72 -0.66
N GLU A 680 -21.25 28.87 -0.14
CA GLU A 680 -22.04 29.69 0.79
C GLU A 680 -22.85 30.74 0.02
N TYR A 681 -24.13 30.90 0.37
CA TYR A 681 -25.04 31.84 -0.27
C TYR A 681 -26.12 32.39 0.69
N PRO A 682 -26.66 33.60 0.41
CA PRO A 682 -27.73 34.22 1.19
C PRO A 682 -29.13 33.76 0.77
N ILE A 683 -29.25 32.81 -0.16
CA ILE A 683 -30.54 32.30 -0.64
C ILE A 683 -31.26 31.63 0.54
N ASN A 684 -32.49 32.06 0.84
CA ASN A 684 -33.31 31.45 1.88
C ASN A 684 -33.64 30.00 1.52
N THR A 685 -33.49 29.08 2.48
CA THR A 685 -33.86 27.67 2.35
C THR A 685 -34.52 27.20 3.65
N PHE A 686 -35.06 25.98 3.64
CA PHE A 686 -35.66 25.37 4.83
C PHE A 686 -35.48 23.86 4.78
N GLY A 687 -35.56 23.20 5.96
CA GLY A 687 -35.51 21.75 6.05
C GLY A 687 -36.53 21.10 5.10
N GLY A 688 -36.07 20.12 4.32
CA GLY A 688 -36.81 19.57 3.17
C GLY A 688 -36.25 19.99 1.81
N GLN A 689 -35.59 21.15 1.69
CA GLN A 689 -34.80 21.50 0.50
C GLN A 689 -33.41 20.87 0.49
N SER A 690 -32.97 20.26 1.58
CA SER A 690 -31.70 19.54 1.64
C SER A 690 -31.66 18.42 0.60
N GLY A 691 -30.58 18.39 -0.17
CA GLY A 691 -30.37 17.54 -1.33
C GLY A 691 -30.87 18.14 -2.64
N GLY A 692 -31.47 19.34 -2.65
CA GLY A 692 -31.79 20.05 -3.90
C GLY A 692 -30.55 20.58 -4.63
N PRO A 693 -30.60 20.78 -5.95
CA PRO A 693 -29.45 21.27 -6.72
C PRO A 693 -29.17 22.74 -6.42
N VAL A 694 -27.89 23.07 -6.31
CA VAL A 694 -27.37 24.43 -6.45
C VAL A 694 -27.03 24.62 -7.92
N LEU A 695 -27.85 25.39 -8.62
CA LEU A 695 -27.74 25.65 -10.06
C LEU A 695 -27.02 26.97 -10.28
N MET A 696 -26.15 26.99 -11.27
CA MET A 696 -25.52 28.21 -11.80
C MET A 696 -26.12 28.49 -13.18
N VAL A 697 -26.47 29.75 -13.42
CA VAL A 697 -26.93 30.24 -14.72
C VAL A 697 -25.71 30.66 -15.53
N ASP A 698 -25.56 30.16 -16.75
CA ASP A 698 -24.50 30.60 -17.67
C ASP A 698 -24.92 31.84 -18.49
N ASP A 699 -23.99 32.40 -19.27
CA ASP A 699 -24.22 33.60 -20.11
C ASP A 699 -25.34 33.41 -21.14
N ARG A 700 -25.76 32.16 -21.42
CA ARG A 700 -26.84 31.81 -22.35
C ARG A 700 -28.17 31.53 -21.63
N GLY A 701 -28.18 31.60 -20.30
CA GLY A 701 -29.35 31.31 -19.48
C GLY A 701 -29.56 29.81 -19.20
N GLU A 702 -28.60 28.95 -19.51
CA GLU A 702 -28.69 27.51 -19.25
C GLU A 702 -28.32 27.17 -17.81
N LEU A 703 -29.01 26.18 -17.24
CA LEU A 703 -28.88 25.78 -15.85
C LEU A 703 -27.92 24.60 -15.71
N SER A 704 -26.80 24.80 -15.01
CA SER A 704 -25.85 23.72 -14.66
C SER A 704 -25.80 23.51 -13.15
N ALA A 705 -25.85 22.26 -12.70
CA ALA A 705 -25.71 21.93 -11.28
C ALA A 705 -24.24 21.97 -10.87
N ILE A 706 -23.91 22.84 -9.92
CA ILE A 706 -22.56 23.00 -9.37
C ILE A 706 -22.44 22.48 -7.94
N GLY A 707 -23.55 22.13 -7.27
CA GLY A 707 -23.52 21.66 -5.87
C GLY A 707 -24.83 21.06 -5.38
N VAL A 708 -24.82 20.57 -4.14
CA VAL A 708 -25.96 19.98 -3.41
C VAL A 708 -26.27 20.84 -2.19
N HIS A 709 -27.47 21.39 -2.03
CA HIS A 709 -27.80 22.15 -0.82
C HIS A 709 -27.90 21.23 0.42
N CYS A 710 -27.22 21.53 1.53
CA CYS A 710 -27.24 20.65 2.72
C CYS A 710 -27.53 21.39 4.04
N TYR A 711 -26.87 22.52 4.31
CA TYR A 711 -26.84 23.12 5.65
C TYR A 711 -26.97 24.65 5.65
N ARG A 712 -26.92 25.19 6.88
CA ARG A 712 -26.47 26.55 7.19
C ARG A 712 -25.02 26.49 7.71
N ALA A 713 -24.11 27.28 7.15
CA ALA A 713 -22.68 27.28 7.48
C ALA A 713 -22.42 27.65 8.95
N ALA A 714 -21.39 27.04 9.56
CA ALA A 714 -20.98 27.38 10.92
C ALA A 714 -20.03 28.58 10.89
N GLY A 715 -20.41 29.70 11.52
CA GLY A 715 -19.62 30.94 11.54
C GLY A 715 -20.42 32.14 12.07
N ARG A 716 -19.76 33.29 12.27
CA ARG A 716 -20.37 34.53 12.82
C ARG A 716 -21.46 35.15 11.93
N THR A 717 -21.53 34.75 10.65
CA THR A 717 -22.51 35.20 9.65
C THR A 717 -23.24 33.96 9.12
N ALA A 718 -24.30 33.51 9.80
CA ALA A 718 -24.96 32.24 9.51
C ALA A 718 -25.71 32.23 8.15
N THR A 719 -25.00 31.93 7.06
CA THR A 719 -25.46 31.82 5.66
C THR A 719 -25.78 30.37 5.29
N ASN A 720 -26.61 30.14 4.26
CA ASN A 720 -26.91 28.79 3.78
C ASN A 720 -25.75 28.27 2.92
N SER A 721 -25.60 26.95 2.83
CA SER A 721 -24.48 26.35 2.10
C SER A 721 -24.82 25.03 1.39
N GLY A 722 -24.06 24.76 0.33
CA GLY A 722 -24.15 23.51 -0.43
C GLY A 722 -22.79 22.85 -0.67
N ASN A 723 -22.80 21.51 -0.74
CA ASN A 723 -21.63 20.69 -1.01
C ASN A 723 -21.20 20.87 -2.48
N PRO A 724 -19.94 21.23 -2.75
CA PRO A 724 -19.44 21.34 -4.12
C PRO A 724 -19.35 19.98 -4.83
N ILE A 725 -19.46 20.00 -6.15
CA ILE A 725 -19.25 18.87 -7.08
C ILE A 725 -17.82 18.98 -7.63
N GLY A 726 -17.11 17.86 -7.73
CA GLY A 726 -15.77 17.79 -8.32
C GLY A 726 -14.64 18.01 -7.33
N GLU A 727 -13.57 18.69 -7.76
CA GLU A 727 -12.26 18.73 -7.08
C GLU A 727 -12.32 19.25 -5.62
N TYR A 728 -13.19 20.22 -5.35
CA TYR A 728 -13.30 20.86 -4.03
C TYR A 728 -14.35 20.21 -3.12
N GLY A 729 -15.04 19.19 -3.61
CA GLY A 729 -16.11 18.50 -2.89
C GLY A 729 -16.21 17.06 -3.32
N ASN A 730 -17.35 16.66 -3.85
CA ASN A 730 -17.69 15.25 -4.06
C ASN A 730 -17.62 14.86 -5.54
N ASN A 731 -16.90 13.77 -5.82
CA ASN A 731 -16.72 13.27 -7.18
C ASN A 731 -17.87 12.32 -7.58
N LEU A 732 -18.86 12.89 -8.27
CA LEU A 732 -20.03 12.14 -8.75
C LEU A 732 -19.68 11.03 -9.75
N GLU A 733 -18.61 11.15 -10.52
CA GLU A 733 -18.19 10.10 -11.47
C GLU A 733 -17.62 8.88 -10.73
N THR A 734 -16.86 9.09 -9.66
CA THR A 734 -16.42 8.01 -8.77
C THR A 734 -17.61 7.31 -8.10
N MET A 735 -18.64 8.08 -7.72
CA MET A 735 -19.87 7.51 -7.16
C MET A 735 -20.65 6.71 -8.20
N LYS A 736 -20.84 7.23 -9.42
CA LYS A 736 -21.49 6.53 -10.54
C LYS A 736 -20.79 5.20 -10.88
N ALA A 737 -19.46 5.17 -10.85
CA ALA A 737 -18.69 3.95 -11.16
C ALA A 737 -19.04 2.76 -10.25
N ARG A 738 -19.56 3.00 -9.03
CA ARG A 738 -20.04 1.94 -8.13
C ARG A 738 -21.31 1.24 -8.64
N LEU A 739 -22.03 1.85 -9.57
CA LEU A 739 -23.20 1.25 -10.22
C LEU A 739 -22.85 0.49 -11.51
N ALA A 740 -21.57 0.28 -11.85
CA ALA A 740 -21.19 -0.37 -13.11
C ALA A 740 -21.81 -1.78 -13.31
N ALA A 741 -22.19 -2.45 -12.22
CA ALA A 741 -22.87 -3.75 -12.24
C ALA A 741 -24.40 -3.67 -12.44
N SER A 742 -25.00 -2.48 -12.35
CA SER A 742 -26.45 -2.23 -12.48
C SER A 742 -26.73 -1.37 -13.72
N ARG A 743 -27.62 -1.82 -14.60
CA ARG A 743 -27.92 -1.15 -15.88
C ARG A 743 -28.94 -0.02 -15.70
N GLU A 744 -28.85 1.02 -16.54
CA GLU A 744 -29.79 2.16 -16.53
C GLU A 744 -31.23 1.74 -16.85
N ASP A 745 -31.40 0.97 -17.92
CA ASP A 745 -32.73 0.58 -18.42
C ASP A 745 -33.36 -0.54 -17.59
N SER A 746 -32.55 -1.24 -16.79
CA SER A 746 -32.98 -2.35 -15.93
C SER A 746 -32.14 -2.36 -14.66
N PRO A 747 -32.39 -1.44 -13.71
CA PRO A 747 -31.66 -1.38 -12.46
C PRO A 747 -31.75 -2.71 -11.70
N THR A 748 -30.61 -3.22 -11.23
CA THR A 748 -30.53 -4.46 -10.46
C THR A 748 -29.93 -4.19 -9.09
N PRO A 749 -30.35 -4.93 -8.05
CA PRO A 749 -29.62 -4.99 -6.79
C PRO A 749 -28.11 -5.16 -7.02
N LEU A 750 -27.30 -4.37 -6.31
CA LEU A 750 -25.86 -4.63 -6.25
C LEU A 750 -25.69 -6.00 -5.57
N HIS A 751 -25.04 -6.97 -6.23
CA HIS A 751 -25.00 -8.37 -5.80
C HIS A 751 -24.66 -8.52 -4.30
N LEU A 752 -25.58 -9.14 -3.56
CA LEU A 752 -25.28 -9.82 -2.32
C LEU A 752 -24.22 -10.89 -2.61
N GLN A 753 -23.15 -10.95 -1.81
CA GLN A 753 -22.44 -12.23 -1.67
C GLN A 753 -23.47 -13.28 -1.22
N PRO A 754 -23.45 -14.51 -1.77
CA PRO A 754 -24.55 -15.44 -1.64
C PRO A 754 -24.77 -15.85 -0.18
N SER A 755 -25.95 -15.56 0.34
CA SER A 755 -26.56 -16.35 1.41
C SER A 755 -27.03 -17.68 0.81
N GLN A 756 -26.62 -18.80 1.41
CA GLN A 756 -27.24 -20.09 1.12
C GLN A 756 -28.66 -20.16 1.75
N PRO A 757 -29.56 -20.96 1.18
CA PRO A 757 -30.99 -20.92 1.46
C PRO A 757 -31.37 -21.82 2.63
N GLY A 758 -32.13 -21.27 3.58
CA GLY A 758 -32.86 -22.02 4.59
C GLY A 758 -32.64 -21.51 6.01
N GLU A 759 -33.25 -20.36 6.35
CA GLU A 759 -33.69 -20.05 7.71
C GLU A 759 -34.64 -18.84 7.64
N GLU A 760 -35.85 -18.98 8.19
CA GLU A 760 -36.78 -17.86 8.39
C GLU A 760 -36.12 -16.74 9.19
N PRO A 761 -36.47 -15.45 8.95
CA PRO A 761 -35.84 -14.35 9.67
C PRO A 761 -36.13 -14.49 11.17
N PRO A 762 -35.12 -14.60 12.04
CA PRO A 762 -35.37 -14.64 13.47
C PRO A 762 -35.94 -13.28 13.88
N ILE A 763 -37.04 -13.35 14.63
CA ILE A 763 -37.56 -12.26 15.46
C ILE A 763 -36.37 -11.58 16.14
N ALA A 764 -36.32 -10.24 16.03
CA ALA A 764 -35.26 -9.41 16.57
C ALA A 764 -34.85 -9.87 17.97
N ALA A 765 -33.68 -10.51 18.06
CA ALA A 765 -33.01 -10.68 19.33
C ALA A 765 -32.56 -9.29 19.80
N PRO A 766 -32.65 -8.98 21.10
CA PRO A 766 -32.15 -7.72 21.64
C PRO A 766 -30.66 -7.58 21.30
N VAL A 767 -30.23 -6.34 21.06
CA VAL A 767 -28.82 -5.94 20.98
C VAL A 767 -28.07 -6.54 22.18
N PRO A 768 -26.99 -7.33 22.02
CA PRO A 768 -26.17 -7.71 23.15
C PRO A 768 -25.45 -6.46 23.65
N ASP A 769 -25.46 -6.29 24.97
CA ASP A 769 -24.70 -5.27 25.69
C ASP A 769 -23.27 -5.12 25.14
N SER A 770 -22.77 -3.88 25.14
CA SER A 770 -21.41 -3.47 24.74
C SER A 770 -20.31 -3.94 25.70
N THR A 771 -20.45 -5.17 26.21
CA THR A 771 -19.51 -5.90 27.07
C THR A 771 -19.30 -7.35 26.60
N ALA A 772 -19.93 -7.77 25.50
CA ALA A 772 -19.88 -9.16 25.03
C ALA A 772 -18.47 -9.53 24.50
N GLN A 773 -17.83 -10.47 25.21
CA GLN A 773 -16.57 -11.13 24.83
C GLN A 773 -16.70 -11.83 23.47
N ALA A 774 -15.64 -11.81 22.65
CA ALA A 774 -15.62 -12.50 21.36
C ALA A 774 -15.87 -14.01 21.53
N SER A 775 -16.78 -14.58 20.73
CA SER A 775 -17.10 -16.00 20.84
C SER A 775 -15.92 -16.87 20.34
N PHE A 776 -15.86 -18.12 20.81
CA PHE A 776 -14.86 -19.10 20.35
C PHE A 776 -14.75 -19.17 18.82
N TRP A 777 -15.89 -19.17 18.13
CA TRP A 777 -15.97 -19.26 16.67
C TRP A 777 -15.49 -17.98 15.97
N ASP A 778 -15.70 -16.80 16.58
CA ASP A 778 -15.18 -15.53 16.06
C ASP A 778 -13.65 -15.49 16.12
N VAL A 779 -13.08 -15.95 17.23
CA VAL A 779 -11.62 -16.05 17.40
C VAL A 779 -11.05 -17.12 16.48
N LEU A 780 -11.67 -18.31 16.40
CA LEU A 780 -11.23 -19.39 15.52
C LEU A 780 -11.20 -18.97 14.04
N LYS A 781 -12.21 -18.24 13.59
CA LYS A 781 -12.31 -17.67 12.23
C LYS A 781 -11.26 -16.57 11.98
N THR A 782 -10.88 -15.84 13.03
CA THR A 782 -9.84 -14.80 12.95
C THR A 782 -8.45 -15.43 12.87
N VAL A 783 -8.15 -16.38 13.75
CA VAL A 783 -6.82 -17.01 13.81
C VAL A 783 -6.59 -17.97 12.66
N SER A 784 -7.61 -18.66 12.13
CA SER A 784 -7.46 -19.55 10.96
C SER A 784 -6.94 -18.85 9.70
N LYS A 785 -7.19 -17.53 9.58
CA LYS A 785 -6.71 -16.70 8.46
C LYS A 785 -5.23 -16.31 8.54
N VAL A 786 -4.58 -16.55 9.68
CA VAL A 786 -3.16 -16.20 9.93
C VAL A 786 -2.19 -17.03 9.06
N GLY A 787 -2.68 -18.08 8.38
CA GLY A 787 -1.92 -18.85 7.37
C GLY A 787 -2.45 -18.78 5.93
N SER A 788 -3.58 -18.09 5.68
CA SER A 788 -4.25 -18.04 4.38
C SER A 788 -4.40 -16.59 3.89
N VAL A 789 -3.28 -15.88 3.69
CA VAL A 789 -3.19 -14.58 2.97
C VAL A 789 -4.42 -13.64 3.12
N VAL A 790 -4.96 -13.40 4.33
CA VAL A 790 -5.96 -12.33 4.57
C VAL A 790 -5.97 -11.91 6.05
N LEU A 791 -5.11 -10.96 6.43
CA LEU A 791 -5.30 -10.05 7.57
C LEU A 791 -4.57 -8.73 7.27
N PRO A 792 -5.17 -7.52 7.42
CA PRO A 792 -4.63 -6.27 6.86
C PRO A 792 -3.54 -5.58 7.69
N LEU A 793 -2.86 -6.28 8.59
CA LEU A 793 -1.71 -5.73 9.34
C LEU A 793 -0.62 -6.78 9.52
N ALA A 794 0.03 -7.14 8.41
CA ALA A 794 1.38 -7.68 8.38
C ALA A 794 1.88 -7.63 6.92
N GLY A 795 3.17 -7.42 6.72
CA GLY A 795 3.77 -7.38 5.39
C GLY A 795 3.72 -8.69 4.61
N PRO A 796 4.48 -8.82 3.49
CA PRO A 796 4.55 -10.03 2.66
C PRO A 796 5.25 -11.20 3.38
N PHE A 797 5.29 -11.20 4.71
CA PHE A 797 6.08 -12.10 5.56
C PHE A 797 5.24 -13.09 6.36
N LEU A 798 3.93 -13.23 6.16
CA LEU A 798 3.15 -14.27 6.84
C LEU A 798 2.64 -15.33 5.86
N GLY A 799 3.62 -16.03 5.28
CA GLY A 799 3.54 -17.49 5.17
C GLY A 799 3.89 -18.14 6.54
N PRO A 800 4.58 -19.31 6.59
CA PRO A 800 4.80 -20.11 7.82
C PRO A 800 5.46 -19.42 9.03
N LEU A 801 5.91 -18.17 8.90
CA LEU A 801 6.28 -17.29 10.02
C LEU A 801 5.13 -17.03 11.01
N GLY A 802 3.86 -17.07 10.60
CA GLY A 802 2.72 -16.88 11.51
C GLY A 802 2.57 -18.03 12.52
N ALA A 803 2.82 -19.25 12.05
CA ALA A 803 2.88 -20.44 12.89
C ALA A 803 4.08 -20.39 13.84
N ALA A 804 5.27 -20.02 13.35
CA ALA A 804 6.45 -19.86 14.18
C ALA A 804 6.27 -18.78 15.26
N LEU A 805 5.65 -17.64 14.93
CA LEU A 805 5.34 -16.58 15.90
C LEU A 805 4.31 -17.02 16.93
N SER A 806 3.31 -17.82 16.54
CA SER A 806 2.35 -18.47 17.45
C SER A 806 3.05 -19.43 18.41
N THR A 807 3.96 -20.27 17.90
CA THR A 807 4.81 -21.15 18.72
C THR A 807 5.61 -20.35 19.76
N MET A 808 6.24 -19.25 19.35
CA MET A 808 6.98 -18.38 20.27
C MET A 808 6.07 -17.73 21.31
N ALA A 809 4.88 -17.25 20.92
CA ALA A 809 3.92 -16.67 21.86
C ALA A 809 3.44 -17.70 22.88
N GLY A 810 3.12 -18.92 22.45
CA GLY A 810 2.74 -20.03 23.34
C GLY A 810 3.86 -20.39 24.32
N ALA A 811 5.12 -20.40 23.85
CA ALA A 811 6.28 -20.66 24.68
C ALA A 811 6.49 -19.60 25.78
N VAL A 812 6.38 -18.32 25.41
CA VAL A 812 6.48 -17.19 26.36
C VAL A 812 5.36 -17.27 27.39
N LEU A 813 4.12 -17.49 26.97
CA LEU A 813 2.97 -17.56 27.88
C LEU A 813 3.06 -18.76 28.83
N GLY A 814 3.50 -19.93 28.34
CA GLY A 814 3.71 -21.12 29.17
C GLY A 814 4.81 -20.90 30.22
N SER A 815 5.92 -20.30 29.81
CA SER A 815 7.02 -19.95 30.71
C SER A 815 6.60 -18.95 31.79
N LEU A 816 5.82 -17.93 31.41
CA LEU A 816 5.32 -16.91 32.34
C LEU A 816 4.33 -17.51 33.35
N ALA A 817 3.39 -18.34 32.87
CA ALA A 817 2.41 -18.99 33.72
C ALA A 817 3.04 -19.90 34.78
N GLU A 818 4.08 -20.65 34.41
CA GLU A 818 4.81 -21.50 35.34
C GLU A 818 5.67 -20.68 36.31
N SER A 819 6.29 -19.59 35.84
CA SER A 819 7.10 -18.68 36.68
C SER A 819 6.30 -17.92 37.75
N SER A 820 5.00 -17.73 37.55
CA SER A 820 4.12 -17.16 38.57
C SER A 820 3.70 -18.17 39.65
N ALA A 821 3.94 -19.46 39.42
CA ALA A 821 3.67 -20.54 40.37
C ALA A 821 4.91 -20.94 41.20
N GLU A 822 6.14 -20.70 40.71
CA GLU A 822 7.40 -21.03 41.39
C GLU A 822 8.43 -19.88 41.34
N ALA A 823 9.25 -19.72 42.39
CA ALA A 823 10.09 -18.54 42.63
C ALA A 823 11.32 -18.35 41.70
N ALA A 824 11.56 -19.22 40.72
CA ALA A 824 12.65 -19.06 39.74
C ALA A 824 12.39 -19.84 38.44
N VAL A 825 12.66 -19.21 37.28
CA VAL A 825 12.60 -19.88 35.97
C VAL A 825 13.84 -20.75 35.79
N ASP A 826 13.70 -22.07 35.83
CA ASP A 826 14.76 -23.01 35.48
C ASP A 826 14.97 -23.04 33.96
N ALA A 827 16.22 -23.00 33.50
CA ALA A 827 16.56 -23.04 32.08
C ALA A 827 16.14 -24.35 31.39
N THR A 828 15.98 -25.45 32.13
CA THR A 828 15.45 -26.73 31.61
C THR A 828 13.92 -26.69 31.41
N SER A 829 13.21 -25.80 32.11
CA SER A 829 11.75 -25.59 31.95
C SER A 829 11.38 -24.87 30.65
N LEU A 830 12.36 -24.29 29.96
CA LEU A 830 12.11 -23.46 28.78
C LEU A 830 11.85 -24.30 27.53
N ASP A 831 12.56 -25.42 27.40
CA ASP A 831 12.50 -26.29 26.22
C ASP A 831 11.12 -26.97 26.12
N LYS A 832 10.59 -27.46 27.24
CA LYS A 832 9.25 -28.08 27.31
C LYS A 832 8.12 -27.16 26.82
N HIS A 833 8.18 -25.85 27.09
CA HIS A 833 7.14 -24.89 26.67
C HIS A 833 7.19 -24.58 25.18
N VAL A 834 8.39 -24.45 24.60
CA VAL A 834 8.55 -24.21 23.16
C VAL A 834 8.10 -25.43 22.36
N GLU A 835 8.50 -26.61 22.81
CA GLU A 835 8.20 -27.88 22.15
C GLU A 835 6.70 -28.21 22.21
N ARG A 836 6.06 -27.95 23.36
CA ARG A 836 4.60 -28.03 23.49
C ARG A 836 3.89 -27.07 22.54
N ALA A 837 4.34 -25.81 22.47
CA ALA A 837 3.72 -24.81 21.60
C ALA A 837 3.85 -25.18 20.11
N GLN A 838 4.97 -25.78 19.72
CA GLN A 838 5.20 -26.28 18.37
C GLN A 838 4.25 -27.43 18.03
N LEU A 839 4.11 -28.40 18.94
CA LEU A 839 3.16 -29.51 18.78
C LEU A 839 1.72 -28.99 18.70
N ALA A 840 1.36 -28.02 19.54
CA ALA A 840 0.03 -27.42 19.56
C ALA A 840 -0.32 -26.71 18.25
N GLU A 841 0.62 -25.94 17.70
CA GLU A 841 0.45 -25.24 16.42
C GLU A 841 0.32 -26.22 15.24
N ALA A 842 1.10 -27.30 15.23
CA ALA A 842 0.98 -28.37 14.22
C ALA A 842 -0.38 -29.10 14.30
N VAL A 843 -0.87 -29.36 15.52
CA VAL A 843 -2.19 -29.95 15.73
C VAL A 843 -3.30 -29.00 15.28
N LEU A 844 -3.21 -27.70 15.60
CA LEU A 844 -4.18 -26.70 15.13
C LEU A 844 -4.29 -26.69 13.60
N GLN A 845 -3.15 -26.64 12.91
CA GLN A 845 -3.13 -26.65 11.44
C GLN A 845 -3.73 -27.92 10.84
N THR A 846 -3.62 -29.05 11.56
CA THR A 846 -4.20 -30.33 11.12
C THR A 846 -5.69 -30.39 11.40
N VAL A 847 -6.15 -29.92 12.57
CA VAL A 847 -7.58 -29.81 12.93
C VAL A 847 -8.33 -28.90 11.95
N MET A 848 -7.70 -27.82 11.45
CA MET A 848 -8.29 -26.95 10.42
C MET A 848 -8.49 -27.64 9.06
N LYS A 849 -7.94 -28.85 8.86
CA LYS A 849 -8.06 -29.64 7.63
C LYS A 849 -8.97 -30.85 7.78
N LEU A 850 -9.62 -31.03 8.92
CA LEU A 850 -10.55 -32.14 9.13
C LEU A 850 -11.75 -32.02 8.19
N GLU A 851 -12.14 -33.14 7.59
CA GLU A 851 -13.43 -33.27 6.92
C GLU A 851 -14.55 -33.24 7.97
N ARG A 852 -15.77 -32.87 7.56
CA ARG A 852 -16.91 -32.83 8.48
C ARG A 852 -17.34 -34.25 8.83
N SER A 853 -17.12 -34.64 10.08
CA SER A 853 -17.54 -35.92 10.65
C SER A 853 -18.04 -35.72 12.09
N PRO A 854 -18.79 -36.68 12.66
CA PRO A 854 -19.15 -36.66 14.08
C PRO A 854 -17.92 -36.54 15.01
N GLU A 855 -16.81 -37.17 14.62
CA GLU A 855 -15.54 -37.18 15.35
C GLU A 855 -14.85 -35.80 15.28
N SER A 856 -14.83 -35.14 14.11
CA SER A 856 -14.28 -33.80 13.99
C SER A 856 -15.13 -32.74 14.71
N ASN A 857 -16.46 -32.86 14.68
CA ASN A 857 -17.36 -32.01 15.47
C ASN A 857 -17.10 -32.14 16.97
N SER A 858 -16.87 -33.37 17.46
CA SER A 858 -16.51 -33.62 18.86
C SER A 858 -15.19 -32.95 19.27
N ILE A 859 -14.23 -32.83 18.36
CA ILE A 859 -12.98 -32.08 18.60
C ILE A 859 -13.26 -30.58 18.74
N PHE A 860 -14.02 -29.98 17.83
CA PHE A 860 -14.38 -28.55 17.91
C PHE A 860 -15.20 -28.23 19.16
N ASP A 861 -16.13 -29.11 19.55
CA ASP A 861 -16.91 -28.98 20.79
C ASP A 861 -16.01 -29.00 22.03
N LYS A 862 -15.01 -29.91 22.07
CA LYS A 862 -14.04 -29.95 23.17
C LYS A 862 -13.18 -28.69 23.20
N MET A 863 -12.70 -28.21 22.04
CA MET A 863 -11.93 -26.96 21.95
C MET A 863 -12.75 -25.77 22.47
N GLN A 864 -14.02 -25.67 22.07
CA GLN A 864 -14.93 -24.62 22.52
C GLN A 864 -15.10 -24.66 24.05
N ARG A 865 -15.35 -25.85 24.63
CA ARG A 865 -15.48 -26.00 26.09
C ARG A 865 -14.21 -25.62 26.84
N ILE A 866 -13.04 -26.00 26.33
CA ILE A 866 -11.74 -25.67 26.93
C ILE A 866 -11.51 -24.16 26.89
N TRP A 867 -11.80 -23.53 25.75
CA TRP A 867 -11.71 -22.09 25.55
C TRP A 867 -12.65 -21.32 26.49
N GLU A 868 -13.94 -21.64 26.48
CA GLU A 868 -14.95 -20.93 27.29
C GLU A 868 -14.67 -21.06 28.79
N ARG A 869 -14.24 -22.23 29.25
CA ARG A 869 -13.95 -22.47 30.68
C ARG A 869 -12.72 -21.72 31.16
N ASN A 870 -11.71 -21.59 30.31
CA ASN A 870 -10.37 -21.10 30.69
C ASN A 870 -9.94 -19.85 29.90
N HIS A 871 -10.91 -19.08 29.37
CA HIS A 871 -10.64 -17.87 28.60
C HIS A 871 -9.78 -16.87 29.39
N VAL A 872 -8.74 -16.32 28.73
CA VAL A 872 -7.79 -15.36 29.29
C VAL A 872 -8.19 -13.96 28.84
N GLU A 873 -8.55 -13.10 29.80
CA GLU A 873 -8.85 -11.69 29.55
C GLU A 873 -7.56 -10.86 29.42
N GLY A 874 -7.56 -9.87 28.51
CA GLY A 874 -6.42 -8.99 28.27
C GLY A 874 -5.37 -9.54 27.29
N SER A 875 -5.81 -10.24 26.24
CA SER A 875 -4.94 -10.70 25.15
C SER A 875 -4.21 -9.55 24.43
N CYS A 876 -4.81 -8.36 24.42
CA CYS A 876 -4.20 -7.16 23.85
C CYS A 876 -2.97 -6.72 24.67
N GLU A 877 -3.12 -6.57 25.98
CA GLU A 877 -2.08 -6.14 26.90
C GLU A 877 -0.93 -7.16 26.94
N LEU A 878 -1.26 -8.45 26.97
CA LEU A 878 -0.28 -9.52 26.86
C LEU A 878 0.46 -9.50 25.51
N GLY A 879 -0.26 -9.25 24.42
CA GLY A 879 0.32 -9.13 23.07
C GLY A 879 1.32 -7.98 22.96
N GLU A 880 0.97 -6.81 23.48
CA GLU A 880 1.87 -5.64 23.50
C GLU A 880 3.11 -5.87 24.37
N LEU A 881 2.95 -6.56 25.50
CA LEU A 881 4.05 -6.87 26.39
C LEU A 881 5.10 -7.78 25.73
N ILE A 882 4.66 -8.82 25.02
CA ILE A 882 5.56 -9.81 24.41
C ILE A 882 6.00 -9.41 22.98
N HIS A 883 5.42 -8.35 22.42
CA HIS A 883 5.70 -7.87 21.06
C HIS A 883 7.20 -7.70 20.74
N PRO A 884 8.06 -7.17 21.62
CA PRO A 884 9.49 -7.06 21.35
C PRO A 884 10.16 -8.43 21.15
N MET A 885 9.75 -9.45 21.91
CA MET A 885 10.29 -10.82 21.78
C MET A 885 9.80 -11.49 20.51
N LEU A 886 8.52 -11.33 20.16
CA LEU A 886 7.97 -11.82 18.90
C LEU A 886 8.69 -11.19 17.69
N SER A 887 9.01 -9.90 17.79
CA SER A 887 9.73 -9.17 16.75
C SER A 887 11.19 -9.62 16.62
N SER A 888 11.89 -9.79 17.75
CA SER A 888 13.27 -10.31 17.83
C SER A 888 13.37 -11.71 17.23
N TYR A 889 12.45 -12.60 17.62
CA TYR A 889 12.37 -13.97 17.12
C TYR A 889 12.08 -14.03 15.61
N GLY A 890 11.05 -13.31 15.14
CA GLY A 890 10.68 -13.26 13.73
C GLY A 890 11.81 -12.74 12.84
N LEU A 891 12.59 -11.77 13.33
CA LEU A 891 13.76 -11.22 12.64
C LEU A 891 14.87 -12.26 12.45
N ARG A 892 15.20 -13.01 13.52
CA ARG A 892 16.24 -14.06 13.48
C ARG A 892 15.87 -15.22 12.56
N LEU A 893 14.60 -15.62 12.58
CA LEU A 893 14.10 -16.68 11.72
C LEU A 893 14.13 -16.25 10.24
N ALA A 894 13.76 -15.00 9.94
CA ALA A 894 13.86 -14.44 8.61
C ALA A 894 15.31 -14.32 8.12
N GLU A 895 16.23 -13.88 8.98
CA GLU A 895 17.67 -13.81 8.69
C GLU A 895 18.25 -15.19 8.37
N TYR A 896 17.85 -16.22 9.12
CA TYR A 896 18.30 -17.59 8.91
C TYR A 896 17.85 -18.15 7.56
N TYR A 897 16.54 -18.09 7.25
CA TYR A 897 16.03 -18.60 5.98
C TYR A 897 16.62 -17.84 4.78
N TRP A 898 16.85 -16.54 4.95
CA TRP A 898 17.47 -15.69 3.94
C TRP A 898 18.94 -16.04 3.69
N SER A 899 19.73 -16.21 4.75
CA SER A 899 21.17 -16.48 4.65
C SER A 899 21.47 -17.83 4.02
N ASN A 900 20.57 -18.80 4.22
CA ASN A 900 20.70 -20.17 3.71
C ASN A 900 19.93 -20.44 2.40
N ARG A 901 19.28 -19.42 1.80
CA ARG A 901 18.47 -19.52 0.57
C ARG A 901 17.36 -20.58 0.64
N ILE A 902 16.76 -20.76 1.81
CA ILE A 902 15.70 -21.75 2.04
C ILE A 902 14.36 -21.09 1.74
N GLU A 903 13.55 -21.68 0.84
CA GLU A 903 12.19 -21.22 0.59
C GLU A 903 11.34 -21.49 1.84
N PRO A 904 10.73 -20.46 2.47
CA PRO A 904 9.94 -20.68 3.69
C PRO A 904 8.71 -21.58 3.43
N ASN A 905 8.23 -21.67 2.19
CA ASN A 905 7.06 -22.45 1.80
C ASN A 905 7.29 -23.16 0.45
N PRO A 906 8.09 -24.24 0.40
CA PRO A 906 8.46 -24.89 -0.86
C PRO A 906 7.24 -25.54 -1.54
N LYS A 907 7.11 -25.31 -2.86
CA LYS A 907 5.94 -25.75 -3.66
C LYS A 907 5.94 -27.23 -4.08
N ALA A 908 7.04 -27.97 -3.94
CA ALA A 908 7.14 -29.35 -4.43
C ALA A 908 7.83 -30.29 -3.42
N LYS A 909 7.10 -31.30 -2.94
CA LYS A 909 7.62 -32.42 -2.13
C LYS A 909 8.39 -33.37 -3.04
N LYS A 910 9.73 -33.39 -3.01
CA LYS A 910 10.48 -34.60 -3.39
C LYS A 910 10.64 -35.42 -2.13
N LEU A 911 9.97 -36.57 -2.11
CA LEU A 911 9.95 -37.49 -0.97
C LEU A 911 11.30 -38.21 -0.91
N LEU A 912 12.05 -38.01 0.17
CA LEU A 912 13.24 -38.81 0.47
C LEU A 912 12.94 -39.75 1.65
N GLU A 913 13.60 -40.90 1.61
CA GLU A 913 13.49 -42.12 2.43
C GLU A 913 12.73 -42.07 3.77
N TYR A 914 12.08 -43.20 4.09
CA TYR A 914 11.49 -43.46 5.40
C TYR A 914 12.57 -43.51 6.48
N VAL A 915 12.46 -42.65 7.50
CA VAL A 915 13.37 -42.64 8.66
C VAL A 915 12.71 -43.41 9.81
N ARG A 916 13.42 -44.38 10.39
CA ARG A 916 12.95 -45.14 11.56
C ARG A 916 13.22 -44.33 12.82
N LEU A 917 12.18 -44.03 13.59
CA LEU A 917 12.31 -43.52 14.95
C LEU A 917 12.44 -44.73 15.88
N GLU A 918 13.48 -44.84 16.70
CA GLU A 918 13.52 -45.84 17.77
C GLU A 918 12.55 -45.43 18.90
N GLU A 919 11.81 -46.41 19.44
CA GLU A 919 11.04 -46.20 20.66
C GLU A 919 12.02 -45.88 21.80
N PRO A 920 11.77 -44.83 22.61
CA PRO A 920 12.72 -44.39 23.63
C PRO A 920 13.06 -45.48 24.65
N ALA A 921 14.33 -45.53 25.07
CA ALA A 921 14.84 -46.54 25.99
C ALA A 921 14.39 -46.31 27.44
N THR A 922 13.60 -47.26 27.96
CA THR A 922 13.49 -47.70 29.38
C THR A 922 12.75 -46.85 30.45
N GLU A 923 11.83 -47.56 31.12
CA GLU A 923 11.45 -47.59 32.56
C GLU A 923 10.88 -46.36 33.31
N SER A 924 10.86 -45.13 32.75
CA SER A 924 10.21 -43.98 33.42
C SER A 924 8.68 -43.88 33.17
N TYR A 925 8.14 -44.78 32.34
CA TYR A 925 6.77 -44.73 31.78
C TYR A 925 5.66 -45.26 32.71
N LEU A 926 5.61 -44.81 33.97
CA LEU A 926 4.49 -45.08 34.88
C LEU A 926 3.47 -43.93 34.98
N HIS A 927 3.26 -43.20 33.89
CA HIS A 927 2.05 -42.39 33.70
C HIS A 927 1.43 -42.73 32.34
N PRO A 928 0.10 -42.97 32.26
CA PRO A 928 -0.56 -43.39 31.02
C PRO A 928 -0.31 -42.35 29.93
N SER A 929 0.53 -42.72 28.96
CA SER A 929 0.86 -41.97 27.76
C SER A 929 -0.42 -41.71 26.96
N ALA A 930 -0.65 -40.46 26.55
CA ALA A 930 -1.84 -40.10 25.79
C ALA A 930 -1.81 -40.78 24.40
N PRO A 931 -2.94 -41.32 23.88
CA PRO A 931 -3.00 -42.02 22.59
C PRO A 931 -2.42 -41.25 21.39
N LEU A 932 -2.45 -39.91 21.43
CA LEU A 932 -1.80 -39.04 20.44
C LEU A 932 -0.27 -39.20 20.43
N LEU A 933 0.37 -39.30 21.59
CA LEU A 933 1.82 -39.46 21.69
C LEU A 933 2.23 -40.83 21.15
N GLU A 934 1.53 -41.88 21.55
CA GLU A 934 1.77 -43.24 21.03
C GLU A 934 1.60 -43.30 19.50
N ALA A 935 0.55 -42.67 18.97
CA ALA A 935 0.32 -42.59 17.53
C ALA A 935 1.43 -41.82 16.79
N LEU A 936 2.01 -40.78 17.40
CA LEU A 936 3.11 -40.01 16.80
C LEU A 936 4.42 -40.82 16.71
N PHE A 937 4.64 -41.80 17.59
CA PHE A 937 5.76 -42.74 17.50
C PHE A 937 5.47 -43.96 16.60
N LYS A 938 4.20 -44.27 16.35
CA LYS A 938 3.78 -45.30 15.37
C LYS A 938 3.94 -44.79 13.93
N ASN A 939 4.30 -45.69 13.01
CA ASN A 939 4.56 -45.44 11.57
C ASN A 939 5.77 -44.54 11.24
N LEU A 940 6.50 -44.90 10.18
CA LEU A 940 7.73 -44.22 9.74
C LEU A 940 7.44 -42.79 9.24
N PRO A 941 7.89 -41.71 9.93
CA PRO A 941 7.75 -40.36 9.42
C PRO A 941 8.54 -40.19 8.11
N ARG A 942 7.96 -39.45 7.16
CA ARG A 942 8.66 -39.04 5.94
C ARG A 942 9.47 -37.78 6.22
N ARG A 943 10.74 -37.76 5.83
CA ARG A 943 11.58 -36.56 5.92
C ARG A 943 11.22 -35.60 4.78
N LEU A 944 10.92 -34.36 5.11
CA LEU A 944 10.66 -33.33 4.12
C LEU A 944 11.99 -32.76 3.57
N GLU A 945 12.11 -32.70 2.24
CA GLU A 945 13.25 -32.07 1.55
C GLU A 945 13.23 -30.54 1.78
N GLY A 946 14.42 -29.94 1.90
CA GLY A 946 14.57 -28.50 2.09
C GLY A 946 14.38 -28.01 3.54
N ILE A 947 14.16 -28.92 4.50
CA ILE A 947 14.12 -28.56 5.92
C ILE A 947 15.53 -28.58 6.50
N PRO A 948 16.04 -27.44 7.00
CA PRO A 948 17.38 -27.34 7.55
C PRO A 948 17.57 -28.23 8.78
N THR A 949 18.66 -29.00 8.81
CA THR A 949 19.05 -29.90 9.92
C THR A 949 20.35 -29.48 10.61
N GLU A 950 20.79 -28.24 10.46
CA GLU A 950 22.06 -27.79 11.03
C GLU A 950 22.09 -27.97 12.56
N GLY A 951 23.01 -28.80 13.05
CA GLY A 951 23.20 -29.09 14.47
C GLY A 951 22.22 -30.13 15.04
N VAL A 952 21.58 -30.91 14.18
CA VAL A 952 20.91 -32.16 14.54
C VAL A 952 21.33 -33.22 13.51
N ASP A 953 21.94 -34.32 13.95
CA ASP A 953 22.54 -35.31 13.05
C ASP A 953 21.46 -36.20 12.39
N SER A 954 20.25 -36.29 12.97
CA SER A 954 19.11 -37.02 12.40
C SER A 954 17.72 -36.43 12.74
N LEU A 955 16.66 -36.84 12.03
CA LEU A 955 15.27 -36.50 12.37
C LEU A 955 14.90 -37.00 13.78
N GLU A 956 15.44 -38.14 14.17
CA GLU A 956 15.23 -38.79 15.46
C GLU A 956 15.80 -37.99 16.63
N GLU A 957 17.01 -37.43 16.47
CA GLU A 957 17.73 -36.71 17.52
C GLU A 957 17.04 -35.43 18.04
N TRP A 958 16.13 -34.84 17.27
CA TRP A 958 15.33 -33.70 17.74
C TRP A 958 13.85 -34.03 17.91
N PHE A 959 13.31 -35.01 17.18
CA PHE A 959 11.89 -35.34 17.25
C PHE A 959 11.53 -36.07 18.54
N SER A 960 12.37 -37.00 19.00
CA SER A 960 12.11 -37.75 20.25
C SER A 960 12.16 -36.86 21.50
N PRO A 961 13.20 -36.01 21.71
CA PRO A 961 13.22 -35.08 22.85
C PRO A 961 12.06 -34.07 22.84
N LEU A 962 11.68 -33.58 21.66
CA LEU A 962 10.54 -32.66 21.49
C LEU A 962 9.24 -33.26 22.06
N MET A 963 8.99 -34.53 21.75
CA MET A 963 7.78 -35.21 22.21
C MET A 963 7.82 -35.54 23.70
N GLU A 964 9.00 -35.89 24.22
CA GLU A 964 9.21 -36.17 25.65
C GLU A 964 8.98 -34.92 26.50
N HIS A 965 9.59 -33.77 26.18
CA HIS A 965 9.37 -32.57 27.00
C HIS A 965 8.01 -31.92 26.75
N ALA A 966 7.46 -31.98 25.53
CA ALA A 966 6.08 -31.54 25.28
C ALA A 966 5.05 -32.34 26.11
N ALA A 967 5.35 -33.60 26.44
CA ALA A 967 4.53 -34.41 27.33
C ALA A 967 4.63 -33.96 28.80
N LEU A 968 5.79 -33.45 29.22
CA LEU A 968 6.07 -32.93 30.57
C LEU A 968 5.55 -31.49 30.78
N ALA A 969 5.34 -30.72 29.71
CA ALA A 969 4.82 -29.36 29.79
C ALA A 969 3.33 -29.31 30.17
N ALA A 970 3.02 -28.53 31.20
CA ALA A 970 1.65 -28.27 31.62
C ALA A 970 0.84 -27.59 30.49
N PRO A 971 -0.48 -27.86 30.36
CA PRO A 971 -1.31 -27.17 29.39
C PRO A 971 -1.42 -25.68 29.66
N LEU A 972 -1.43 -24.88 28.59
CA LEU A 972 -1.50 -23.43 28.66
C LEU A 972 -2.91 -22.95 29.02
N VAL A 973 -3.95 -23.54 28.42
CA VAL A 973 -5.33 -23.13 28.63
C VAL A 973 -5.96 -23.98 29.75
N THR A 974 -5.67 -23.62 31.02
CA THR A 974 -6.19 -24.26 32.24
C THR A 974 -6.65 -23.22 33.27
N ALA A 975 -7.39 -23.64 34.29
CA ALA A 975 -7.86 -22.75 35.35
C ALA A 975 -6.70 -22.09 36.13
N SER A 976 -5.67 -22.88 36.48
CA SER A 976 -4.49 -22.38 37.20
C SER A 976 -3.68 -21.40 36.35
N THR A 977 -3.48 -21.70 35.06
CA THR A 977 -2.76 -20.81 34.14
C THR A 977 -3.55 -19.54 33.83
N LYS A 978 -4.88 -19.65 33.71
CA LYS A 978 -5.77 -18.51 33.56
C LYS A 978 -5.62 -17.53 34.73
N GLU A 979 -5.66 -18.03 35.97
CA GLU A 979 -5.49 -17.19 37.17
C GLU A 979 -4.14 -16.48 37.17
N ALA A 980 -3.07 -17.19 36.84
CA ALA A 980 -1.72 -16.63 36.68
C ALA A 980 -1.65 -15.51 35.62
N LEU A 981 -2.17 -15.76 34.41
CA LEU A 981 -2.13 -14.79 33.31
C LEU A 981 -3.07 -13.59 33.54
N GLN A 982 -4.22 -13.79 34.20
CA GLN A 982 -5.13 -12.70 34.58
C GLN A 982 -4.53 -11.83 35.69
N LEU A 983 -3.79 -12.42 36.64
CA LEU A 983 -3.04 -11.65 37.64
C LEU A 983 -1.96 -10.78 36.98
N LEU A 984 -1.24 -11.32 35.99
CA LEU A 984 -0.26 -10.56 35.21
C LEU A 984 -0.94 -9.43 34.41
N SER A 985 -2.03 -9.73 33.71
CA SER A 985 -2.82 -8.77 32.92
C SER A 985 -3.39 -7.62 33.77
N SER A 986 -4.00 -7.95 34.92
CA SER A 986 -4.56 -6.95 35.84
C SER A 986 -3.50 -6.03 36.45
N ARG A 987 -2.30 -6.55 36.77
CA ARG A 987 -1.17 -5.76 37.28
C ARG A 987 -0.58 -4.83 36.23
N LEU A 988 -0.58 -5.24 34.96
CA LEU A 988 -0.23 -4.37 33.83
C LEU A 988 -1.25 -3.25 33.64
N SER A 989 -2.51 -3.50 33.99
CA SER A 989 -3.63 -2.56 33.87
C SER A 989 -3.76 -1.60 35.06
N GLY A 990 -3.28 -1.98 36.25
CA GLY A 990 -3.49 -1.25 37.52
C GLY A 990 -2.38 -0.28 37.96
N GLY A 991 -1.17 -0.38 37.41
CA GLY A 991 -0.07 0.54 37.76
C GLY A 991 -0.30 1.95 37.22
N ASN A 992 0.07 2.98 37.99
CA ASN A 992 -0.06 4.42 37.68
C ASN A 992 0.87 4.89 36.51
N ARG A 993 1.03 4.05 35.50
CA ARG A 993 1.80 4.22 34.26
C ARG A 993 0.88 4.59 33.09
N GLN A 994 -0.12 5.43 33.32
CA GLN A 994 -0.93 6.04 32.26
C GLN A 994 -0.15 7.08 31.41
N LYS A 995 1.19 7.08 31.42
CA LYS A 995 2.03 8.08 30.73
C LYS A 995 3.20 7.53 29.90
N SER A 996 3.40 6.22 29.73
CA SER A 996 4.50 5.75 28.85
C SER A 996 4.28 4.47 28.05
N ILE A 997 3.06 3.95 27.99
CA ILE A 997 2.69 2.96 26.98
C ILE A 997 1.58 3.63 26.19
N VAL A 998 1.84 3.90 24.91
CA VAL A 998 0.98 4.67 24.00
C VAL A 998 -0.43 4.10 24.08
N LEU A 999 -1.36 4.89 24.63
CA LEU A 999 -2.78 4.54 24.70
C LEU A 999 -3.31 4.42 23.27
N ARG A 1000 -3.67 3.20 22.89
CA ARG A 1000 -4.50 2.92 21.73
C ARG A 1000 -5.91 3.42 22.03
N ASP A 1001 -6.55 4.04 21.03
CA ASP A 1001 -7.99 4.27 21.03
C ASP A 1001 -8.70 2.94 21.23
N LYS A 1002 -9.70 2.89 22.12
CA LYS A 1002 -10.49 1.67 22.39
C LYS A 1002 -11.34 1.20 21.19
N ASP A 1003 -11.32 1.95 20.09
CA ASP A 1003 -12.04 1.68 18.85
C ASP A 1003 -11.12 1.13 17.72
N ALA A 1004 -9.84 0.88 17.99
CA ALA A 1004 -8.95 0.20 17.05
C ALA A 1004 -9.18 -1.32 17.10
N GLY A 1005 -9.45 -1.94 15.96
CA GLY A 1005 -9.58 -3.40 15.86
C GLY A 1005 -8.42 -4.19 16.49
N THR A 1006 -8.68 -5.48 16.76
CA THR A 1006 -7.77 -6.46 17.40
C THR A 1006 -6.33 -6.32 16.90
N SER A 1007 -5.36 -6.18 17.81
CA SER A 1007 -3.95 -5.93 17.43
C SER A 1007 -3.30 -7.17 16.77
N PRO A 1008 -2.30 -7.03 15.88
CA PRO A 1008 -1.62 -8.20 15.31
C PRO A 1008 -0.95 -9.10 16.35
N SER A 1009 -0.40 -8.51 17.42
CA SER A 1009 0.16 -9.26 18.55
C SER A 1009 -0.92 -9.98 19.35
N GLU A 1010 -2.09 -9.37 19.51
CA GLU A 1010 -3.27 -9.99 20.12
C GLU A 1010 -3.76 -11.19 19.31
N ILE A 1011 -3.79 -11.10 17.97
CA ILE A 1011 -4.17 -12.22 17.09
C ILE A 1011 -3.17 -13.38 17.22
N ILE A 1012 -1.87 -13.10 17.35
CA ILE A 1012 -0.84 -14.12 17.56
C ILE A 1012 -0.98 -14.79 18.94
N VAL A 1013 -1.29 -14.02 19.98
CA VAL A 1013 -1.59 -14.54 21.33
C VAL A 1013 -2.85 -15.42 21.30
N GLN A 1014 -3.92 -14.96 20.67
CA GLN A 1014 -5.17 -15.73 20.53
C GLN A 1014 -4.95 -17.01 19.72
N ARG A 1015 -4.08 -16.99 18.71
CA ARG A 1015 -3.70 -18.19 17.94
C ARG A 1015 -2.95 -19.20 18.80
N ALA A 1016 -2.01 -18.76 19.62
CA ALA A 1016 -1.27 -19.63 20.53
C ALA A 1016 -2.19 -20.31 21.56
N LEU A 1017 -3.14 -19.57 22.12
CA LEU A 1017 -4.17 -20.11 23.03
C LEU A 1017 -5.10 -21.09 22.32
N MET A 1018 -5.52 -20.77 21.09
CA MET A 1018 -6.34 -21.66 20.27
C MET A 1018 -5.60 -22.94 19.88
N ALA A 1019 -4.30 -22.86 19.63
CA ALA A 1019 -3.46 -24.00 19.34
C ALA A 1019 -3.38 -24.97 20.53
N ASP A 1020 -3.22 -24.46 21.74
CA ASP A 1020 -3.22 -25.31 22.93
C ASP A 1020 -4.60 -25.92 23.21
N CYS A 1021 -5.71 -25.22 22.90
CA CYS A 1021 -7.05 -25.82 22.94
C CYS A 1021 -7.18 -27.01 21.98
N ALA A 1022 -6.64 -26.88 20.76
CA ALA A 1022 -6.64 -27.96 19.77
C ALA A 1022 -5.82 -29.17 20.27
N LEU A 1023 -4.62 -28.93 20.83
CA LEU A 1023 -3.80 -29.99 21.40
C LEU A 1023 -4.49 -30.72 22.54
N GLN A 1024 -5.11 -29.99 23.47
CA GLN A 1024 -5.84 -30.58 24.59
C GLN A 1024 -7.05 -31.40 24.13
N ALA A 1025 -7.81 -30.91 23.13
CA ALA A 1025 -8.96 -31.62 22.58
C ALA A 1025 -8.57 -32.93 21.90
N VAL A 1026 -7.49 -32.92 21.10
CA VAL A 1026 -6.98 -34.09 20.38
C VAL A 1026 -6.32 -35.10 21.33
N ARG A 1027 -5.60 -34.64 22.38
CA ARG A 1027 -5.04 -35.54 23.42
C ARG A 1027 -6.11 -36.29 24.21
N ALA A 1028 -7.35 -35.82 24.19
CA ALA A 1028 -8.50 -36.47 24.84
C ALA A 1028 -9.21 -37.50 23.95
N LEU A 1029 -8.62 -37.90 22.82
CA LEU A 1029 -9.11 -38.95 21.93
C LEU A 1029 -8.42 -40.28 22.21
N THR A 1030 -9.13 -41.37 21.94
CA THR A 1030 -8.56 -42.73 21.91
C THR A 1030 -7.77 -42.96 20.61
N GLU A 1031 -6.96 -44.02 20.56
CA GLU A 1031 -6.20 -44.36 19.35
C GLU A 1031 -7.12 -44.65 18.15
N GLU A 1032 -8.21 -45.39 18.38
CA GLU A 1032 -9.22 -45.68 17.35
C GLU A 1032 -9.83 -44.39 16.78
N GLN A 1033 -10.21 -43.46 17.66
CA GLN A 1033 -10.74 -42.16 17.24
C GLN A 1033 -9.74 -41.28 16.48
N LEU A 1034 -8.43 -41.45 16.70
CA LEU A 1034 -7.40 -40.71 15.95
C LEU A 1034 -7.20 -41.29 14.54
N LEU A 1035 -7.40 -42.60 14.38
CA LEU A 1035 -7.30 -43.28 13.09
C LEU A 1035 -8.50 -42.99 12.19
N ASP A 1036 -9.68 -42.76 12.78
CA ASP A 1036 -10.92 -42.43 12.07
C ASP A 1036 -11.02 -40.95 11.63
N LEU A 1037 -10.01 -40.13 11.92
CA LEU A 1037 -10.00 -38.72 11.50
C LEU A 1037 -9.62 -38.58 10.02
N GLU A 1038 -10.63 -38.31 9.20
CA GLU A 1038 -10.44 -38.00 7.79
C GLU A 1038 -10.07 -36.52 7.58
N LEU A 1039 -9.04 -36.30 6.75
CA LEU A 1039 -8.59 -34.99 6.33
C LEU A 1039 -9.07 -34.69 4.91
N MET A 1040 -9.37 -33.41 4.67
CA MET A 1040 -9.61 -32.88 3.32
C MET A 1040 -8.40 -33.22 2.42
N PRO A 1041 -8.62 -33.71 1.19
CA PRO A 1041 -7.55 -34.10 0.28
C PRO A 1041 -6.63 -32.91 -0.04
N ASP A 1042 -5.33 -33.18 -0.20
CA ASP A 1042 -4.37 -32.16 -0.59
C ASP A 1042 -4.52 -31.73 -2.07
N ASP A 1043 -3.76 -30.72 -2.51
CA ASP A 1043 -3.80 -30.19 -3.89
C ASP A 1043 -3.45 -31.24 -4.97
N GLN A 1044 -2.95 -32.41 -4.57
CA GLN A 1044 -2.62 -33.54 -5.45
C GLN A 1044 -3.64 -34.69 -5.34
N GLY A 1045 -4.70 -34.52 -4.54
CA GLY A 1045 -5.74 -35.53 -4.34
C GLY A 1045 -5.31 -36.72 -3.48
N LEU A 1046 -4.20 -36.62 -2.75
CA LEU A 1046 -3.72 -37.66 -1.84
C LEU A 1046 -4.35 -37.47 -0.45
N GLN A 1047 -4.90 -38.55 0.10
CA GLN A 1047 -5.43 -38.58 1.46
C GLN A 1047 -4.29 -38.96 2.41
N GLU A 1048 -3.74 -37.99 3.14
CA GLU A 1048 -2.75 -38.22 4.21
C GLU A 1048 -3.48 -38.48 5.54
N CYS A 1049 -2.96 -39.37 6.39
CA CYS A 1049 -3.58 -39.61 7.70
C CYS A 1049 -3.29 -38.45 8.67
N PHE A 1050 -4.17 -38.24 9.66
CA PHE A 1050 -4.06 -37.15 10.64
C PHE A 1050 -2.65 -37.03 11.26
N ILE A 1051 -2.09 -38.17 11.67
CA ILE A 1051 -0.78 -38.24 12.33
C ILE A 1051 0.37 -37.83 11.40
N ASP A 1052 0.32 -38.21 10.13
CA ASP A 1052 1.37 -37.86 9.16
C ASP A 1052 1.36 -36.35 8.84
N VAL A 1053 0.18 -35.73 8.84
CA VAL A 1053 0.04 -34.28 8.66
C VAL A 1053 0.53 -33.52 9.88
N VAL A 1054 0.29 -34.03 11.10
CA VAL A 1054 0.89 -33.47 12.33
C VAL A 1054 2.42 -33.56 12.29
N LYS A 1055 2.99 -34.73 11.97
CA LYS A 1055 4.44 -34.94 11.81
C LYS A 1055 5.04 -33.98 10.77
N SER A 1056 4.34 -33.78 9.66
CA SER A 1056 4.73 -32.83 8.61
C SER A 1056 4.64 -31.38 9.08
N GLY A 1057 3.63 -31.03 9.87
CA GLY A 1057 3.48 -29.70 10.48
C GLY A 1057 4.60 -29.36 11.46
N ILE A 1058 4.98 -30.31 12.33
CA ILE A 1058 6.10 -30.18 13.27
C ILE A 1058 7.40 -29.90 12.51
N GLN A 1059 7.66 -30.69 11.45
CA GLN A 1059 8.82 -30.53 10.59
C GLN A 1059 8.85 -29.15 9.89
N LYS A 1060 7.71 -28.65 9.39
CA LYS A 1060 7.62 -27.34 8.71
C LYS A 1060 7.90 -26.15 9.62
N ILE A 1061 7.55 -26.24 10.90
CA ILE A 1061 7.96 -25.25 11.91
C ILE A 1061 9.47 -25.42 12.15
N GLY A 1062 9.92 -26.66 12.34
CA GLY A 1062 11.31 -27.09 12.19
C GLY A 1062 12.25 -26.76 13.36
N PRO A 1063 13.41 -27.45 13.43
CA PRO A 1063 14.40 -27.31 14.52
C PRO A 1063 15.03 -25.91 14.57
N VAL A 1064 15.02 -25.18 13.45
CA VAL A 1064 15.51 -23.80 13.37
C VAL A 1064 14.57 -22.83 14.10
N ALA A 1065 13.25 -23.01 13.99
CA ALA A 1065 12.29 -22.23 14.74
C ALA A 1065 12.45 -22.48 16.25
N LEU A 1066 12.69 -23.75 16.63
CA LEU A 1066 12.94 -24.15 18.02
C LEU A 1066 14.21 -23.47 18.57
N ARG A 1067 15.35 -23.59 17.87
CA ARG A 1067 16.63 -22.97 18.29
C ARG A 1067 16.51 -21.46 18.46
N ASN A 1068 15.90 -20.78 17.49
CA ASN A 1068 15.76 -19.33 17.55
C ASN A 1068 14.81 -18.89 18.67
N ALA A 1069 13.80 -19.70 19.01
CA ALA A 1069 12.90 -19.44 20.13
C ALA A 1069 13.65 -19.59 21.45
N GLN A 1070 14.44 -20.65 21.61
CA GLN A 1070 15.31 -20.86 22.77
C GLN A 1070 16.30 -19.72 22.97
N VAL A 1071 16.98 -19.27 21.90
CA VAL A 1071 17.92 -18.13 21.98
C VAL A 1071 17.21 -16.86 22.40
N THR A 1072 16.05 -16.56 21.80
CA THR A 1072 15.28 -15.35 22.10
C THR A 1072 14.76 -15.38 23.54
N LEU A 1073 14.22 -16.52 23.99
CA LEU A 1073 13.76 -16.69 25.35
C LEU A 1073 14.90 -16.56 26.37
N LYS A 1074 16.05 -17.21 26.15
CA LYS A 1074 17.22 -17.10 27.04
C LYS A 1074 17.73 -15.65 27.18
N GLN A 1075 17.64 -14.86 26.11
CA GLN A 1075 18.12 -13.47 26.09
C GLN A 1075 17.11 -12.48 26.68
N ASP A 1076 15.84 -12.61 26.29
CA ASP A 1076 14.86 -11.56 26.50
C ASP A 1076 13.89 -11.86 27.66
N LEU A 1077 13.66 -13.15 27.99
CA LEU A 1077 12.76 -13.56 29.08
C LEU A 1077 13.21 -13.05 30.46
N PRO A 1078 14.50 -13.06 30.85
CA PRO A 1078 14.92 -12.51 32.15
C PRO A 1078 14.63 -11.01 32.28
N SER A 1079 14.77 -10.25 31.19
CA SER A 1079 14.45 -8.82 31.18
C SER A 1079 12.95 -8.58 31.35
N LEU A 1080 12.13 -9.40 30.70
CA LEU A 1080 10.67 -9.37 30.84
C LEU A 1080 10.23 -9.80 32.25
N ALA A 1081 10.79 -10.89 32.78
CA ALA A 1081 10.54 -11.36 34.14
C ALA A 1081 10.98 -10.33 35.19
N ASN A 1082 12.08 -9.61 34.99
CA ASN A 1082 12.52 -8.52 35.86
C ASN A 1082 11.63 -7.28 35.75
N LEU A 1083 11.10 -6.98 34.56
CA LEU A 1083 10.09 -5.94 34.38
C LEU A 1083 8.82 -6.27 35.20
N LEU A 1084 8.40 -7.53 35.18
CA LEU A 1084 7.26 -8.03 35.96
C LEU A 1084 7.59 -8.12 37.46
N GLY A 1085 8.81 -8.52 37.84
CA GLY A 1085 9.28 -8.56 39.22
C GLY A 1085 9.37 -7.19 39.88
N LYS A 1086 9.77 -6.14 39.15
CA LYS A 1086 9.75 -4.75 39.64
C LYS A 1086 8.34 -4.21 39.85
N VAL A 1087 7.34 -4.75 39.15
CA VAL A 1087 5.92 -4.48 39.41
C VAL A 1087 5.48 -5.15 40.71
N MET A 1088 6.08 -6.28 41.08
CA MET A 1088 5.77 -7.02 42.32
C MET A 1088 6.37 -6.36 43.59
N ILE A 1089 7.55 -5.73 43.51
CA ILE A 1089 8.27 -5.17 44.68
C ILE A 1089 7.73 -3.80 45.11
N ASN A 1090 7.09 -3.04 44.21
CA ASN A 1090 6.63 -1.67 44.51
C ASN A 1090 5.35 -1.59 45.36
N GLU A 1091 4.69 -2.71 45.71
CA GLU A 1091 3.47 -2.71 46.54
C GLU A 1091 3.69 -3.25 47.97
N GLU A 1092 4.80 -3.92 48.29
CA GLU A 1092 5.10 -4.29 49.69
C GLU A 1092 5.60 -3.11 50.55
N GLY A 1093 5.71 -1.91 49.96
CA GLY A 1093 6.19 -0.69 50.61
C GLY A 1093 5.12 0.39 50.88
N THR A 1094 3.82 0.08 50.76
CA THR A 1094 2.73 1.02 51.07
C THR A 1094 1.64 0.40 51.92
#